data_AF-A0A3C0VEU9-F1
#
_entry.id   AF-A0A3C0VEU9-F1
#
_cell.length_a   1.000
_cell.length_b   1.000
_cell.length_c   1.000
_cell.angle_alpha   90.00
_cell.angle_beta   90.00
_cell.angle_gamma   90.00
#
_symmetry.space_group_name_H-M   'P 1'
#
loop_
_entity.id
_entity.type
_entity.pdbx_description
1 polymer ?
#
loop_
_entity_poly.entity_id
_entity_poly.type
_entity_poly.pdbx_seq_one_letter_code
_entity_poly.pdbx_strand_id
1 'polypeptide(L)'
;MKTLLFLAWLPVALFIAAVPGCTDGAAPAYPDPYGLTRPKDFTAMRASSNNPDWESNDDSARPIPGETTVLADLAGPGVVTHIWLTIADNEYGWPRLLRLRVYYDGSPTPSVDAPVGDFFAVGNGVEGEVESLMVRNSSAGRARNCYWPMPFRKSCKVTITNEGRRRVTMLYYHVDWQKVPALPAGTRYFHAWYRQALPAPADGSMYEFLNVRGRGHYAGTVMSVVQAEAGWFGEGDDFFWVDGRRPEIEGTGSEDYFNDAWGLHVNDGPYYGVTVAEGTGLGSRMTAYRWHLLDPIPFTTSLKAEIEHRGWTYNPDGSVKSSFGERTDCISSVAFWYQEGIARDLPPVPYGSARLPHGNASQIEVEKSLAEVKAEGGTASRIPELFWSKDVIFFAAEGKGAKLEVPFDVPEDGVYELYTEVAQASDYGIYTVLLDGKAPGAAQLEHEPGADVIEQTQFDGYAPETYVGLAHQVGWPFLSKGRHTLTFVCAGKREASSGWNLGVDTIILAKTGQEAWAAAATVTEPRMPAGTIADIGRALSDPDPITRGLAALALRDRGKESVAALDMLAAALRDTEPGVRMMAANAIAAIGKDAAPAVQALIEVASVKGQQVHVLRSVAAALGAIGRPAAAPALPVLRELAKMPRVTWAAAAAIRAIE
;
A
#
# COMPACT_ATOMS: atom_id res chain seq x y z
N MET A 1 13.72 49.02 -33.48
CA MET A 1 12.57 49.58 -34.24
C MET A 1 11.29 49.21 -33.50
N LYS A 2 10.45 50.21 -33.18
CA LYS A 2 9.12 50.09 -32.56
C LYS A 2 8.08 49.70 -33.63
N THR A 3 7.11 48.83 -33.30
CA THR A 3 5.67 48.79 -33.70
C THR A 3 5.15 47.35 -33.59
N LEU A 4 3.93 47.01 -33.18
CA LEU A 4 2.86 47.63 -32.39
C LEU A 4 1.87 46.49 -32.07
N LEU A 5 1.29 46.47 -30.87
CA LEU A 5 0.23 45.54 -30.47
C LEU A 5 -1.05 45.71 -31.32
N PHE A 6 -1.74 44.61 -31.62
CA PHE A 6 -3.20 44.60 -31.81
C PHE A 6 -3.82 43.44 -31.00
N LEU A 7 -4.49 43.79 -29.91
CA LEU A 7 -5.53 42.94 -29.30
C LEU A 7 -6.74 42.95 -30.22
N ALA A 8 -7.26 41.77 -30.57
CA ALA A 8 -8.60 41.62 -31.13
C ALA A 8 -9.37 40.60 -30.29
N TRP A 9 -10.38 41.11 -29.59
CA TRP A 9 -11.44 40.34 -28.95
C TRP A 9 -12.31 39.65 -30.03
N LEU A 10 -12.66 38.39 -29.82
CA LEU A 10 -13.71 37.69 -30.58
C LEU A 10 -14.75 37.12 -29.58
N PRO A 11 -16.05 37.36 -29.78
CA PRO A 11 -17.10 36.97 -28.84
C PRO A 11 -17.51 35.51 -29.05
N VAL A 12 -17.68 34.79 -27.95
CA VAL A 12 -18.30 33.46 -27.90
C VAL A 12 -19.80 33.62 -28.20
N ALA A 13 -20.24 33.11 -29.35
CA ALA A 13 -21.66 32.98 -29.68
C ALA A 13 -22.19 31.64 -29.14
N LEU A 14 -22.96 31.70 -28.06
CA LEU A 14 -23.70 30.58 -27.48
C LEU A 14 -24.96 30.34 -28.33
N PHE A 15 -25.09 29.19 -29.00
CA PHE A 15 -26.36 28.76 -29.60
C PHE A 15 -27.26 28.14 -28.54
N ILE A 16 -28.31 28.86 -28.12
CA ILE A 16 -29.43 28.31 -27.33
C ILE A 16 -30.54 27.93 -28.30
N ALA A 17 -30.76 26.62 -28.51
CA ALA A 17 -31.97 26.13 -29.14
C ALA A 17 -33.10 26.10 -28.10
N ALA A 18 -34.10 26.96 -28.27
CA ALA A 18 -35.28 27.03 -27.42
C ALA A 18 -36.26 25.91 -27.75
N VAL A 19 -36.69 25.15 -26.74
CA VAL A 19 -37.90 24.32 -26.77
C VAL A 19 -38.90 24.94 -25.79
N PRO A 20 -40.13 25.31 -26.20
CA PRO A 20 -41.11 25.85 -25.29
C PRO A 20 -42.00 24.74 -24.69
N GLY A 21 -42.04 24.69 -23.36
CA GLY A 21 -42.99 23.90 -22.57
C GLY A 21 -42.85 24.25 -21.08
N CYS A 22 -43.76 25.09 -20.58
CA CYS A 22 -43.74 25.71 -19.25
C CYS A 22 -43.87 24.71 -18.08
N THR A 23 -43.08 24.88 -17.02
CA THR A 23 -43.46 25.39 -15.66
C THR A 23 -42.45 24.93 -14.61
N ASP A 24 -41.62 25.86 -14.11
CA ASP A 24 -41.59 26.26 -12.70
C ASP A 24 -40.48 27.30 -12.46
N GLY A 25 -40.71 28.16 -11.46
CA GLY A 25 -40.09 29.47 -11.27
C GLY A 25 -38.57 29.56 -11.47
N ALA A 26 -38.18 30.46 -12.37
CA ALA A 26 -36.81 30.87 -12.59
C ALA A 26 -36.24 31.56 -11.34
N ALA A 27 -35.59 30.80 -10.46
CA ALA A 27 -34.58 31.33 -9.56
C ALA A 27 -33.39 31.84 -10.41
N PRO A 28 -32.68 32.90 -10.00
CA PRO A 28 -31.45 33.29 -10.68
C PRO A 28 -30.51 32.08 -10.71
N ALA A 29 -30.13 31.63 -11.90
CA ALA A 29 -29.20 30.53 -12.10
C ALA A 29 -27.80 31.01 -11.69
N TYR A 30 -27.52 31.02 -10.38
CA TYR A 30 -26.16 31.06 -9.91
C TYR A 30 -25.44 29.84 -10.49
N PRO A 31 -24.17 29.99 -10.93
CA PRO A 31 -23.38 28.85 -11.35
C PRO A 31 -23.20 27.91 -10.16
N ASP A 32 -24.00 26.84 -10.14
CA ASP A 32 -23.98 25.79 -9.13
C ASP A 32 -23.80 24.43 -9.83
N PRO A 33 -22.61 24.18 -10.44
CA PRO A 33 -22.34 22.94 -11.18
C PRO A 33 -22.41 21.70 -10.28
N TYR A 34 -22.31 21.88 -8.95
CA TYR A 34 -22.39 20.82 -7.95
C TYR A 34 -23.78 20.69 -7.31
N GLY A 35 -24.73 21.55 -7.69
CA GLY A 35 -26.09 21.57 -7.14
C GLY A 35 -26.15 21.80 -5.62
N LEU A 36 -25.16 22.45 -5.00
CA LEU A 36 -25.05 22.71 -3.55
C LEU A 36 -26.21 23.55 -2.99
N THR A 37 -26.84 24.39 -3.81
CA THR A 37 -27.97 25.25 -3.43
C THR A 37 -29.32 24.53 -3.47
N ARG A 38 -29.36 23.28 -3.96
CA ARG A 38 -30.59 22.48 -4.09
C ARG A 38 -30.79 21.57 -2.88
N PRO A 39 -32.04 21.34 -2.45
CA PRO A 39 -32.35 20.30 -1.46
C PRO A 39 -31.79 18.93 -1.89
N LYS A 40 -31.34 18.14 -0.92
CA LYS A 40 -30.76 16.82 -1.14
C LYS A 40 -31.72 15.74 -0.63
N ASP A 41 -32.10 14.82 -1.52
CA ASP A 41 -33.01 13.71 -1.22
C ASP A 41 -32.23 12.41 -0.94
N PHE A 42 -31.37 12.47 0.08
CA PHE A 42 -30.61 11.32 0.57
C PHE A 42 -30.31 11.48 2.06
N THR A 43 -29.98 10.37 2.73
CA THR A 43 -29.39 10.38 4.07
C THR A 43 -27.88 10.18 3.96
N ALA A 44 -27.10 11.12 4.51
CA ALA A 44 -25.64 10.97 4.60
C ALA A 44 -25.29 9.97 5.70
N MET A 45 -24.43 9.01 5.39
CA MET A 45 -24.05 7.91 6.27
C MET A 45 -22.53 7.70 6.22
N ARG A 46 -21.96 7.17 7.31
CA ARG A 46 -20.54 6.81 7.39
C ARG A 46 -20.36 5.47 8.11
N ALA A 47 -19.52 4.60 7.55
CA ALA A 47 -18.84 3.55 8.31
C ALA A 47 -17.40 3.99 8.57
N SER A 48 -16.87 3.75 9.77
CA SER A 48 -15.52 4.20 10.14
C SER A 48 -14.83 3.23 11.08
N SER A 49 -13.52 3.42 11.26
CA SER A 49 -12.72 2.73 12.27
C SER A 49 -12.93 3.26 13.70
N ASN A 50 -13.90 4.16 13.92
CA ASN A 50 -14.12 4.79 15.22
C ASN A 50 -14.36 3.75 16.34
N ASN A 51 -13.90 4.07 17.54
CA ASN A 51 -14.18 3.24 18.71
C ASN A 51 -15.67 3.36 19.12
N PRO A 52 -16.39 2.25 19.39
CA PRO A 52 -17.74 2.32 19.94
C PRO A 52 -17.83 3.03 21.29
N ASP A 53 -16.75 3.01 22.07
CA ASP A 53 -16.61 3.81 23.29
C ASP A 53 -16.18 5.24 22.95
N TRP A 54 -17.10 6.17 23.11
CA TRP A 54 -16.93 7.61 22.88
C TRP A 54 -15.87 8.28 23.75
N GLU A 55 -15.45 7.66 24.86
CA GLU A 55 -14.34 8.15 25.70
C GLU A 55 -12.97 7.60 25.28
N SER A 56 -12.92 6.70 24.28
CA SER A 56 -11.71 6.05 23.80
C SER A 56 -11.19 6.67 22.50
N ASN A 57 -9.89 6.95 22.46
CA ASN A 57 -9.17 7.37 21.24
C ASN A 57 -8.49 6.18 20.54
N ASP A 58 -9.04 4.97 20.70
CA ASP A 58 -8.55 3.76 20.06
C ASP A 58 -9.38 3.41 18.81
N ASP A 59 -9.24 4.24 17.77
CA ASP A 59 -10.06 4.34 16.57
C ASP A 59 -9.40 3.75 15.30
N SER A 60 -8.59 2.70 15.47
CA SER A 60 -7.90 1.99 14.37
C SER A 60 -8.08 0.48 14.44
N ALA A 61 -8.25 -0.14 13.27
CA ALA A 61 -8.14 -1.58 13.08
C ALA A 61 -6.65 -2.01 13.00
N ARG A 62 -6.37 -3.30 13.23
CA ARG A 62 -5.00 -3.84 13.31
C ARG A 62 -4.88 -5.23 12.68
N PRO A 63 -5.23 -5.39 11.40
CA PRO A 63 -5.32 -6.71 10.78
C PRO A 63 -3.99 -7.45 10.84
N ILE A 64 -4.02 -8.69 11.32
CA ILE A 64 -2.89 -9.62 11.24
C ILE A 64 -2.73 -10.18 9.81
N PRO A 65 -1.58 -10.80 9.48
CA PRO A 65 -1.43 -11.54 8.23
C PRO A 65 -2.61 -12.48 7.94
N GLY A 66 -3.15 -12.39 6.73
CA GLY A 66 -4.32 -13.13 6.25
C GLY A 66 -5.69 -12.59 6.71
N GLU A 67 -5.76 -11.66 7.68
CA GLU A 67 -7.03 -11.13 8.17
C GLU A 67 -7.68 -10.19 7.14
N THR A 68 -8.97 -10.40 6.91
CA THR A 68 -9.81 -9.47 6.14
C THR A 68 -10.59 -8.56 7.10
N THR A 69 -10.27 -7.27 7.09
CA THR A 69 -11.05 -6.24 7.79
C THR A 69 -12.20 -5.77 6.92
N VAL A 70 -13.42 -5.79 7.46
CA VAL A 70 -14.61 -5.19 6.82
C VAL A 70 -14.65 -3.70 7.17
N LEU A 71 -14.39 -2.84 6.18
CA LEU A 71 -14.46 -1.38 6.36
C LEU A 71 -15.91 -0.90 6.36
N ALA A 72 -16.76 -1.54 5.56
CA ALA A 72 -18.18 -1.21 5.47
C ALA A 72 -18.98 -2.45 5.04
N ASP A 73 -20.14 -2.65 5.65
CA ASP A 73 -21.18 -3.59 5.22
C ASP A 73 -22.52 -2.84 5.18
N LEU A 74 -22.86 -2.32 4.00
CA LEU A 74 -23.89 -1.30 3.80
C LEU A 74 -25.18 -1.93 3.25
N ALA A 75 -26.33 -1.52 3.79
CA ALA A 75 -27.64 -2.02 3.39
C ALA A 75 -28.57 -0.95 2.80
N GLY A 76 -29.14 -1.25 1.63
CA GLY A 76 -30.10 -0.42 0.88
C GLY A 76 -29.63 -0.15 -0.55
N PRO A 77 -30.39 0.64 -1.33
CA PRO A 77 -29.81 1.36 -2.45
C PRO A 77 -29.01 2.56 -1.93
N GLY A 78 -27.85 2.79 -2.51
CA GLY A 78 -26.96 3.85 -2.06
C GLY A 78 -25.82 4.10 -3.04
N VAL A 79 -25.00 5.10 -2.73
CA VAL A 79 -23.78 5.43 -3.46
C VAL A 79 -22.68 5.71 -2.45
N VAL A 80 -21.60 4.93 -2.45
CA VAL A 80 -20.37 5.35 -1.76
C VAL A 80 -19.82 6.54 -2.51
N THR A 81 -19.59 7.64 -1.82
CA THR A 81 -19.17 8.92 -2.42
C THR A 81 -17.77 9.31 -2.03
N HIS A 82 -17.25 8.75 -0.92
CA HIS A 82 -15.90 9.03 -0.47
C HIS A 82 -15.37 7.87 0.37
N ILE A 83 -14.12 7.50 0.11
CA ILE A 83 -13.33 6.61 0.96
C ILE A 83 -12.07 7.35 1.37
N TRP A 84 -11.82 7.44 2.68
CA TRP A 84 -10.54 7.90 3.22
C TRP A 84 -9.85 6.77 3.97
N LEU A 85 -8.55 6.62 3.77
CA LEU A 85 -7.68 5.68 4.47
C LEU A 85 -6.43 6.38 4.99
N THR A 86 -5.98 6.01 6.19
CA THR A 86 -4.58 6.15 6.59
C THR A 86 -4.11 4.86 7.23
N ILE A 87 -2.89 4.44 6.89
CA ILE A 87 -2.36 3.12 7.20
C ILE A 87 -0.93 3.30 7.71
N ALA A 88 -0.68 2.76 8.88
CA ALA A 88 0.65 2.62 9.45
C ALA A 88 1.04 1.14 9.37
N ASP A 89 2.04 0.85 8.56
CA ASP A 89 2.61 -0.48 8.35
C ASP A 89 4.14 -0.37 8.29
N ASN A 90 4.83 -1.46 8.63
CA ASN A 90 6.29 -1.52 8.66
C ASN A 90 6.85 -2.65 7.80
N GLU A 91 6.05 -3.24 6.91
CA GLU A 91 6.50 -4.20 5.91
C GLU A 91 6.89 -3.49 4.62
N TYR A 92 8.04 -3.86 4.05
CA TYR A 92 8.44 -3.41 2.74
C TYR A 92 7.39 -3.74 1.69
N GLY A 93 7.05 -2.76 0.85
CA GLY A 93 6.08 -2.96 -0.22
C GLY A 93 4.63 -3.08 0.27
N TRP A 94 4.34 -2.76 1.54
CA TRP A 94 3.00 -2.91 2.12
C TRP A 94 1.84 -2.32 1.29
N PRO A 95 1.99 -1.21 0.52
CA PRO A 95 0.89 -0.71 -0.31
C PRO A 95 0.40 -1.72 -1.34
N ARG A 96 1.26 -2.68 -1.73
CA ARG A 96 0.92 -3.83 -2.58
C ARG A 96 0.52 -5.09 -1.82
N LEU A 97 0.76 -5.15 -0.52
CA LEU A 97 0.39 -6.28 0.33
C LEU A 97 -1.00 -6.11 0.94
N LEU A 98 -1.57 -4.90 0.95
CA LEU A 98 -2.94 -4.66 1.37
C LEU A 98 -3.88 -4.64 0.18
N ARG A 99 -4.86 -5.54 0.15
CA ARG A 99 -5.80 -5.71 -0.98
C ARG A 99 -7.17 -5.13 -0.66
N LEU A 100 -7.57 -4.09 -1.39
CA LEU A 100 -8.88 -3.45 -1.33
C LEU A 100 -9.88 -4.20 -2.22
N ARG A 101 -11.02 -4.59 -1.65
CA ARG A 101 -12.11 -5.25 -2.38
C ARG A 101 -13.45 -4.58 -2.12
N VAL A 102 -14.27 -4.42 -3.17
CA VAL A 102 -15.65 -3.93 -3.09
C VAL A 102 -16.60 -4.93 -3.75
N TYR A 103 -17.66 -5.30 -3.03
CA TYR A 103 -18.67 -6.26 -3.47
C TYR A 103 -20.04 -5.60 -3.48
N TYR A 104 -20.80 -5.74 -4.57
CA TYR A 104 -22.15 -5.22 -4.66
C TYR A 104 -23.22 -6.32 -4.58
N ASP A 105 -24.32 -5.98 -3.93
CA ASP A 105 -25.61 -6.67 -3.99
C ASP A 105 -25.57 -8.19 -3.71
N GLY A 106 -24.68 -8.59 -2.80
CA GLY A 106 -24.49 -9.97 -2.37
C GLY A 106 -23.63 -10.82 -3.32
N SER A 107 -23.03 -10.21 -4.36
CA SER A 107 -22.11 -10.91 -5.26
C SER A 107 -20.89 -11.45 -4.48
N PRO A 108 -20.51 -12.72 -4.66
CA PRO A 108 -19.25 -13.24 -4.13
C PRO A 108 -18.03 -12.75 -4.91
N THR A 109 -18.24 -12.29 -6.15
CA THR A 109 -17.18 -11.71 -6.99
C THR A 109 -17.05 -10.22 -6.69
N PRO A 110 -15.85 -9.73 -6.33
CA PRO A 110 -15.62 -8.31 -6.13
C PRO A 110 -15.65 -7.55 -7.47
N SER A 111 -16.23 -6.36 -7.48
CA SER A 111 -16.18 -5.42 -8.61
C SER A 111 -14.96 -4.52 -8.57
N VAL A 112 -14.45 -4.23 -7.36
CA VAL A 112 -13.12 -3.62 -7.17
C VAL A 112 -12.23 -4.66 -6.54
N ASP A 113 -11.07 -4.92 -7.14
CA ASP A 113 -10.07 -5.85 -6.61
C ASP A 113 -8.66 -5.39 -7.00
N ALA A 114 -7.99 -4.69 -6.08
CA ALA A 114 -6.69 -4.09 -6.33
C ALA A 114 -5.88 -3.91 -5.03
N PRO A 115 -4.54 -3.89 -5.10
CA PRO A 115 -3.72 -3.40 -4.00
C PRO A 115 -4.02 -1.93 -3.69
N VAL A 116 -3.90 -1.55 -2.42
CA VAL A 116 -4.21 -0.20 -1.94
C VAL A 116 -3.38 0.84 -2.68
N GLY A 117 -2.06 0.67 -2.78
CA GLY A 117 -1.18 1.63 -3.47
C GLY A 117 -1.65 1.91 -4.90
N ASP A 118 -1.70 0.87 -5.74
CA ASP A 118 -2.01 1.00 -7.16
C ASP A 118 -3.44 1.52 -7.40
N PHE A 119 -4.41 1.20 -6.53
CA PHE A 119 -5.76 1.80 -6.60
C PHE A 119 -5.74 3.31 -6.36
N PHE A 120 -4.88 3.79 -5.46
CA PHE A 120 -4.69 5.20 -5.14
C PHE A 120 -3.58 5.86 -5.98
N ALA A 121 -3.36 5.36 -7.21
CA ALA A 121 -2.43 5.91 -8.20
C ALA A 121 -0.94 5.94 -7.79
N VAL A 122 -0.54 5.12 -6.82
CA VAL A 122 0.88 4.96 -6.42
C VAL A 122 1.22 3.48 -6.34
N GLY A 123 1.70 2.90 -7.44
CA GLY A 123 2.05 1.49 -7.50
C GLY A 123 3.45 1.19 -6.98
N ASN A 124 4.04 0.09 -7.45
CA ASN A 124 5.37 -0.42 -7.06
C ASN A 124 5.61 -0.68 -5.57
N GLY A 125 4.56 -0.65 -4.74
CA GLY A 125 4.68 -0.83 -3.29
C GLY A 125 5.34 0.36 -2.58
N VAL A 126 5.32 1.55 -3.19
CA VAL A 126 5.85 2.78 -2.58
C VAL A 126 4.73 3.72 -2.12
N GLU A 127 5.11 4.78 -1.42
CA GLU A 127 4.22 5.88 -1.06
C GLU A 127 4.61 7.14 -1.82
N GLY A 128 3.61 7.97 -2.14
CA GLY A 128 3.78 9.16 -2.96
C GLY A 128 2.54 10.05 -2.88
N GLU A 129 2.73 11.34 -3.16
CA GLU A 129 1.63 12.30 -3.24
C GLU A 129 0.92 12.21 -4.59
N VAL A 130 -0.37 12.50 -4.59
CA VAL A 130 -1.22 12.50 -5.77
C VAL A 130 -2.24 13.60 -5.64
N GLU A 131 -2.30 14.49 -6.63
CA GLU A 131 -3.32 15.53 -6.75
C GLU A 131 -4.16 15.27 -8.01
N SER A 132 -5.23 14.50 -7.87
CA SER A 132 -6.20 14.26 -8.94
C SER A 132 -7.64 14.41 -8.46
N LEU A 133 -8.61 14.45 -9.39
CA LEU A 133 -10.03 14.59 -9.02
C LEU A 133 -10.60 13.34 -8.34
N MET A 134 -10.18 12.15 -8.81
CA MET A 134 -10.82 10.90 -8.37
C MET A 134 -10.10 10.23 -7.21
N VAL A 135 -8.80 10.42 -7.10
CA VAL A 135 -7.99 9.97 -5.96
C VAL A 135 -7.00 11.04 -5.55
N ARG A 136 -6.75 11.17 -4.25
CA ARG A 136 -5.81 12.14 -3.70
C ARG A 136 -5.01 11.53 -2.56
N ASN A 137 -3.69 11.63 -2.64
CA ASN A 137 -2.79 11.20 -1.59
C ASN A 137 -2.03 12.43 -1.09
N SER A 138 -2.29 12.82 0.15
CA SER A 138 -1.68 13.98 0.80
C SER A 138 -0.83 13.55 2.00
N SER A 139 -0.10 14.50 2.59
CA SER A 139 0.74 14.25 3.76
C SER A 139 1.84 13.22 3.42
N ALA A 140 2.59 13.48 2.34
CA ALA A 140 3.60 12.57 1.82
C ALA A 140 3.06 11.14 1.56
N GLY A 141 1.86 11.04 0.99
CA GLY A 141 1.23 9.78 0.62
C GLY A 141 0.41 9.07 1.71
N ARG A 142 0.44 9.56 2.95
CA ARG A 142 -0.19 8.88 4.11
C ARG A 142 -1.72 8.94 4.12
N ALA A 143 -2.30 10.07 3.69
CA ALA A 143 -3.75 10.27 3.68
C ALA A 143 -4.31 10.07 2.27
N ARG A 144 -4.99 8.94 2.06
CA ARG A 144 -5.50 8.48 0.76
C ARG A 144 -7.01 8.71 0.68
N ASN A 145 -7.46 9.43 -0.33
CA ASN A 145 -8.87 9.79 -0.54
C ASN A 145 -9.31 9.31 -1.93
N CYS A 146 -10.51 8.72 -2.01
CA CYS A 146 -11.11 8.26 -3.25
C CYS A 146 -12.52 8.85 -3.36
N TYR A 147 -12.82 9.44 -4.51
CA TYR A 147 -14.08 10.12 -4.83
C TYR A 147 -14.86 9.43 -5.95
N TRP A 148 -14.43 8.25 -6.42
CA TRP A 148 -15.20 7.43 -7.36
C TRP A 148 -16.59 7.11 -6.81
N PRO A 149 -17.68 7.52 -7.48
CA PRO A 149 -19.03 7.15 -7.06
C PRO A 149 -19.25 5.64 -7.24
N MET A 150 -19.59 4.94 -6.16
CA MET A 150 -19.83 3.49 -6.19
C MET A 150 -21.30 3.18 -5.85
N PRO A 151 -22.20 3.19 -6.84
CA PRO A 151 -23.62 2.93 -6.62
C PRO A 151 -23.89 1.44 -6.37
N PHE A 152 -24.88 1.14 -5.53
CA PHE A 152 -25.34 -0.21 -5.22
C PHE A 152 -26.84 -0.25 -4.98
N ARG A 153 -27.51 -1.38 -5.28
CA ARG A 153 -28.99 -1.46 -5.26
C ARG A 153 -29.55 -2.08 -3.99
N LYS A 154 -28.82 -3.02 -3.39
CA LYS A 154 -29.20 -3.82 -2.22
C LYS A 154 -28.17 -3.74 -1.12
N SER A 155 -26.88 -3.88 -1.46
CA SER A 155 -25.80 -3.86 -0.46
C SER A 155 -24.45 -3.51 -1.07
N CYS A 156 -23.54 -2.99 -0.26
CA CYS A 156 -22.15 -2.78 -0.62
C CYS A 156 -21.24 -3.20 0.52
N LYS A 157 -20.30 -4.11 0.26
CA LYS A 157 -19.29 -4.53 1.23
C LYS A 157 -17.92 -4.04 0.76
N VAL A 158 -17.21 -3.31 1.60
CA VAL A 158 -15.84 -2.82 1.35
C VAL A 158 -14.91 -3.49 2.35
N THR A 159 -13.82 -4.09 1.87
CA THR A 159 -12.88 -4.83 2.72
C THR A 159 -11.43 -4.53 2.38
N ILE A 160 -10.53 -4.56 3.36
CA ILE A 160 -9.08 -4.65 3.15
C ILE A 160 -8.58 -5.96 3.74
N THR A 161 -7.77 -6.68 2.97
CA THR A 161 -7.09 -7.90 3.44
C THR A 161 -5.61 -7.60 3.63
N ASN A 162 -5.07 -7.95 4.79
CA ASN A 162 -3.63 -7.94 4.99
C ASN A 162 -3.04 -9.22 4.39
N GLU A 163 -2.41 -9.10 3.23
CA GLU A 163 -1.74 -10.21 2.53
C GLU A 163 -0.22 -10.17 2.71
N GLY A 164 0.26 -9.32 3.62
CA GLY A 164 1.65 -9.30 4.07
C GLY A 164 1.93 -10.36 5.12
N ARG A 165 3.17 -10.36 5.62
CA ARG A 165 3.65 -11.25 6.68
C ARG A 165 3.77 -10.56 8.03
N ARG A 166 3.60 -9.24 8.07
CA ARG A 166 3.56 -8.44 9.29
C ARG A 166 2.15 -7.92 9.54
N ARG A 167 1.88 -7.56 10.79
CA ARG A 167 0.61 -6.97 11.18
C ARG A 167 0.60 -5.50 10.81
N VAL A 168 -0.49 -5.02 10.23
CA VAL A 168 -0.74 -3.57 10.09
C VAL A 168 -0.83 -2.96 11.49
N THR A 169 0.01 -1.96 11.76
CA THR A 169 0.08 -1.32 13.08
C THR A 169 -1.19 -0.53 13.37
N MET A 170 -1.67 0.24 12.38
CA MET A 170 -2.93 0.99 12.47
C MET A 170 -3.58 1.12 11.08
N LEU A 171 -4.84 0.75 10.97
CA LEU A 171 -5.69 0.98 9.80
C LEU A 171 -6.86 1.86 10.21
N TYR A 172 -6.88 3.08 9.70
CA TYR A 172 -7.96 4.04 9.88
C TYR A 172 -8.74 4.18 8.59
N TYR A 173 -10.05 4.34 8.70
CA TYR A 173 -10.88 4.49 7.51
C TYR A 173 -12.17 5.27 7.75
N HIS A 174 -12.64 5.91 6.69
CA HIS A 174 -14.00 6.39 6.51
C HIS A 174 -14.54 5.88 5.18
N VAL A 175 -15.75 5.33 5.20
CA VAL A 175 -16.54 5.02 4.00
C VAL A 175 -17.83 5.83 4.09
N ASP A 176 -17.82 6.98 3.42
CA ASP A 176 -18.94 7.90 3.32
C ASP A 176 -19.85 7.51 2.16
N TRP A 177 -21.16 7.47 2.42
CA TRP A 177 -22.13 7.08 1.43
C TRP A 177 -23.46 7.80 1.59
N GLN A 178 -24.18 7.89 0.50
CA GLN A 178 -25.52 8.44 0.43
C GLN A 178 -26.52 7.29 0.34
N LYS A 179 -27.39 7.16 1.36
CA LYS A 179 -28.54 6.26 1.31
C LYS A 179 -29.68 6.97 0.58
N VAL A 180 -30.12 6.39 -0.52
CA VAL A 180 -31.16 6.97 -1.39
C VAL A 180 -32.43 6.12 -1.34
N PRO A 181 -33.61 6.67 -1.69
CA PRO A 181 -34.83 5.87 -1.82
C PRO A 181 -34.74 4.88 -3.00
N ALA A 182 -34.12 5.29 -4.10
CA ALA A 182 -33.87 4.47 -5.28
C ALA A 182 -32.71 5.05 -6.10
N LEU A 183 -32.03 4.20 -6.87
CA LEU A 183 -31.09 4.64 -7.91
C LEU A 183 -31.84 4.91 -9.22
N PRO A 184 -31.39 5.87 -10.04
CA PRO A 184 -31.89 6.04 -11.39
C PRO A 184 -31.83 4.75 -12.22
N ALA A 185 -32.77 4.61 -13.16
CA ALA A 185 -32.72 3.50 -14.12
C ALA A 185 -31.43 3.58 -14.95
N GLY A 186 -30.79 2.44 -15.17
CA GLY A 186 -29.54 2.37 -15.95
C GLY A 186 -28.26 2.76 -15.18
N THR A 187 -28.32 3.02 -13.87
CA THR A 187 -27.10 3.21 -13.06
C THR A 187 -26.17 1.99 -13.14
N ARG A 188 -24.90 2.23 -13.47
CA ARG A 188 -23.84 1.23 -13.64
C ARG A 188 -23.00 1.10 -12.38
N TYR A 189 -22.44 -0.07 -12.13
CA TYR A 189 -21.53 -0.29 -11.01
C TYR A 189 -20.12 0.15 -11.38
N PHE A 190 -19.44 0.76 -10.42
CA PHE A 190 -18.01 1.07 -10.52
C PHE A 190 -17.19 -0.22 -10.41
N HIS A 191 -16.12 -0.31 -11.16
CA HIS A 191 -15.20 -1.43 -11.12
C HIS A 191 -13.76 -0.92 -11.18
N ALA A 192 -12.87 -1.65 -10.52
CA ALA A 192 -11.44 -1.46 -10.68
C ALA A 192 -10.71 -2.80 -10.54
N TRP A 193 -9.77 -3.10 -11.42
CA TRP A 193 -9.14 -4.42 -11.47
C TRP A 193 -7.64 -4.34 -11.66
N TYR A 194 -6.91 -4.99 -10.77
CA TYR A 194 -5.46 -5.10 -10.86
C TYR A 194 -5.03 -6.25 -11.78
N ARG A 195 -4.04 -5.97 -12.63
CA ARG A 195 -3.36 -6.97 -13.45
C ARG A 195 -1.84 -6.74 -13.38
N GLN A 196 -1.08 -7.79 -13.66
CA GLN A 196 0.37 -7.71 -13.77
C GLN A 196 0.91 -8.73 -14.78
N ALA A 197 2.11 -8.44 -15.27
CA ALA A 197 3.00 -9.36 -15.96
C ALA A 197 4.41 -9.17 -15.38
N LEU A 198 4.81 -10.09 -14.50
CA LEU A 198 6.08 -10.05 -13.77
C LEU A 198 6.92 -11.30 -14.12
N PRO A 199 7.80 -11.24 -15.13
CA PRO A 199 8.00 -10.16 -16.09
C PRO A 199 6.96 -10.20 -17.23
N ALA A 200 6.94 -9.17 -18.07
CA ALA A 200 6.26 -9.22 -19.37
C ALA A 200 6.88 -10.32 -20.25
N PRO A 201 6.07 -11.14 -20.95
CA PRO A 201 6.59 -12.22 -21.78
C PRO A 201 7.28 -11.68 -23.05
N ALA A 202 8.42 -12.24 -23.42
CA ALA A 202 9.10 -11.93 -24.68
C ALA A 202 8.59 -12.83 -25.83
N ASP A 203 7.29 -12.73 -26.14
CA ASP A 203 6.62 -13.56 -27.16
C ASP A 203 5.86 -12.74 -28.22
N GLY A 204 6.03 -11.42 -28.21
CA GLY A 204 5.37 -10.46 -29.09
C GLY A 204 3.94 -10.12 -28.69
N SER A 205 3.43 -10.65 -27.56
CA SER A 205 2.13 -10.26 -27.04
C SER A 205 2.14 -8.83 -26.46
N MET A 206 0.96 -8.22 -26.35
CA MET A 206 0.78 -6.93 -25.70
C MET A 206 0.42 -7.14 -24.22
N TYR A 207 0.75 -6.16 -23.39
CA TYR A 207 0.26 -6.14 -22.02
C TYR A 207 -1.20 -5.71 -22.01
N GLU A 208 -2.10 -6.66 -21.74
CA GLU A 208 -3.52 -6.39 -21.56
C GLU A 208 -3.78 -5.65 -20.22
N PHE A 209 -4.43 -4.50 -20.26
CA PHE A 209 -4.90 -3.79 -19.06
C PHE A 209 -6.21 -4.39 -18.55
N LEU A 210 -7.13 -4.64 -19.49
CA LEU A 210 -8.51 -4.99 -19.23
C LEU A 210 -9.10 -5.74 -20.42
N ASN A 211 -9.87 -6.79 -20.15
CA ASN A 211 -10.64 -7.51 -21.15
C ASN A 211 -11.96 -7.96 -20.54
N VAL A 212 -13.03 -7.24 -20.87
CA VAL A 212 -14.35 -7.40 -20.24
C VAL A 212 -15.45 -7.46 -21.26
N ARG A 213 -16.54 -8.13 -20.87
CA ARG A 213 -17.80 -8.18 -21.61
C ARG A 213 -18.90 -7.48 -20.82
N GLY A 214 -19.79 -6.82 -21.54
CA GLY A 214 -20.93 -6.10 -20.98
C GLY A 214 -21.16 -4.78 -21.69
N ARG A 215 -21.94 -3.91 -21.04
CA ARG A 215 -22.26 -2.56 -21.52
C ARG A 215 -21.81 -1.54 -20.48
N GLY A 216 -20.95 -0.62 -20.89
CA GLY A 216 -20.26 0.24 -19.95
C GLY A 216 -19.43 1.32 -20.62
N HIS A 217 -18.50 1.87 -19.85
CA HIS A 217 -17.47 2.77 -20.33
C HIS A 217 -16.22 2.67 -19.45
N TYR A 218 -15.07 2.71 -20.10
CA TYR A 218 -13.77 2.84 -19.45
C TYR A 218 -13.60 4.26 -18.89
N ALA A 219 -13.00 4.36 -17.70
CA ALA A 219 -12.90 5.60 -16.95
C ALA A 219 -11.45 5.95 -16.53
N GLY A 220 -10.48 5.04 -16.71
CA GLY A 220 -9.08 5.36 -16.48
C GLY A 220 -8.19 4.16 -16.21
N THR A 221 -6.90 4.42 -16.07
CA THR A 221 -5.89 3.44 -15.69
C THR A 221 -4.81 4.07 -14.83
N VAL A 222 -4.28 3.27 -13.90
CA VAL A 222 -2.97 3.46 -13.27
C VAL A 222 -2.06 2.39 -13.84
N MET A 223 -0.87 2.74 -14.31
CA MET A 223 0.13 1.79 -14.81
C MET A 223 1.44 2.00 -14.07
N SER A 224 2.08 0.89 -13.69
CA SER A 224 3.35 0.88 -12.99
C SER A 224 4.32 -0.10 -13.64
N VAL A 225 5.57 0.33 -13.78
CA VAL A 225 6.65 -0.44 -14.38
C VAL A 225 7.85 -0.46 -13.45
N VAL A 226 8.47 -1.63 -13.28
CA VAL A 226 9.85 -1.76 -12.79
C VAL A 226 10.69 -2.26 -13.94
N GLN A 227 11.69 -1.47 -14.32
CA GLN A 227 12.51 -1.75 -15.49
C GLN A 227 13.46 -2.91 -15.19
N ALA A 228 13.26 -4.04 -15.86
CA ALA A 228 14.13 -5.23 -15.75
C ALA A 228 15.30 -5.18 -16.76
N GLU A 229 15.24 -4.23 -17.69
CA GLU A 229 16.30 -3.88 -18.62
C GLU A 229 16.57 -2.38 -18.51
N ALA A 230 17.78 -1.92 -18.79
CA ALA A 230 18.04 -0.47 -18.80
C ALA A 230 17.54 0.17 -20.11
N GLY A 231 17.29 1.48 -20.10
CA GLY A 231 16.75 2.25 -21.23
C GLY A 231 15.28 2.61 -21.10
N TRP A 232 14.82 3.58 -21.89
CA TRP A 232 13.42 4.00 -21.93
C TRP A 232 12.50 2.83 -22.32
N PHE A 233 11.44 2.61 -21.54
CA PHE A 233 10.54 1.48 -21.68
C PHE A 233 9.25 1.78 -22.46
N GLY A 234 8.96 3.07 -22.67
CA GLY A 234 7.61 3.54 -22.92
C GLY A 234 7.32 3.93 -24.36
N GLU A 235 7.99 3.36 -25.35
CA GLU A 235 7.69 3.65 -26.76
C GLU A 235 6.43 2.92 -27.24
N GLY A 236 5.89 1.99 -26.46
CA GLY A 236 4.77 1.14 -26.86
C GLY A 236 3.42 1.86 -26.93
N ASP A 237 2.69 1.61 -28.01
CA ASP A 237 1.37 2.20 -28.30
C ASP A 237 0.25 1.50 -27.50
N ASP A 238 -0.75 2.28 -27.05
CA ASP A 238 -1.99 1.75 -26.48
C ASP A 238 -3.05 1.43 -27.56
N PHE A 239 -3.85 0.40 -27.33
CA PHE A 239 -4.89 -0.06 -28.26
C PHE A 239 -6.20 -0.38 -27.52
N PHE A 240 -7.31 0.21 -27.97
CA PHE A 240 -8.65 -0.11 -27.45
C PHE A 240 -9.54 -0.78 -28.50
N TRP A 241 -9.86 -2.05 -28.27
CA TRP A 241 -10.77 -2.87 -29.06
C TRP A 241 -12.19 -2.77 -28.50
N VAL A 242 -13.00 -1.91 -29.09
CA VAL A 242 -14.39 -1.68 -28.67
C VAL A 242 -15.34 -2.58 -29.48
N ASP A 243 -16.11 -3.40 -28.78
CA ASP A 243 -17.13 -4.28 -29.36
C ASP A 243 -16.57 -5.27 -30.40
N GLY A 244 -15.36 -5.76 -30.17
CA GLY A 244 -14.69 -6.77 -31.02
C GLY A 244 -14.19 -6.25 -32.36
N ARG A 245 -14.27 -4.93 -32.60
CA ARG A 245 -13.76 -4.27 -33.80
C ARG A 245 -12.26 -4.05 -33.68
N ARG A 246 -11.57 -3.92 -34.84
CA ARG A 246 -10.18 -3.43 -34.90
C ARG A 246 -10.09 -2.11 -34.11
N PRO A 247 -9.00 -1.85 -33.37
CA PRO A 247 -8.87 -0.62 -32.62
C PRO A 247 -9.01 0.57 -33.57
N GLU A 248 -9.83 1.52 -33.13
CA GLU A 248 -9.97 2.84 -33.76
C GLU A 248 -9.36 3.93 -32.86
N ILE A 249 -8.97 3.55 -31.64
CA ILE A 249 -8.23 4.35 -30.66
C ILE A 249 -6.89 3.63 -30.50
N GLU A 250 -5.87 4.25 -31.08
CA GLU A 250 -4.49 3.78 -31.16
C GLU A 250 -3.58 4.93 -30.66
N GLY A 251 -2.59 4.60 -29.84
CA GLY A 251 -1.62 5.52 -29.26
C GLY A 251 -0.40 5.78 -30.14
N THR A 252 0.60 6.41 -29.54
CA THR A 252 1.92 6.71 -30.15
C THR A 252 3.12 6.47 -29.23
N GLY A 253 2.84 6.06 -27.99
CA GLY A 253 3.81 5.91 -26.92
C GLY A 253 3.08 5.77 -25.58
N SER A 254 3.74 5.16 -24.60
CA SER A 254 3.20 4.97 -23.27
C SER A 254 3.15 6.29 -22.50
N GLU A 255 4.18 7.13 -22.60
CA GLU A 255 4.17 8.49 -22.05
C GLU A 255 3.09 9.35 -22.71
N ASP A 256 2.92 9.21 -24.02
CA ASP A 256 1.91 9.93 -24.80
C ASP A 256 0.50 9.55 -24.33
N TYR A 257 0.26 8.26 -24.06
CA TYR A 257 -1.00 7.80 -23.47
C TYR A 257 -1.29 8.49 -22.13
N PHE A 258 -0.27 8.75 -21.31
CA PHE A 258 -0.40 9.46 -20.04
C PHE A 258 -0.34 11.00 -20.18
N ASN A 259 -0.36 11.53 -21.40
CA ASN A 259 -0.27 12.97 -21.72
C ASN A 259 1.01 13.66 -21.21
N ASP A 260 2.09 12.90 -21.07
CA ASP A 260 3.44 13.46 -20.97
C ASP A 260 4.11 13.42 -22.36
N ALA A 261 5.39 13.74 -22.46
CA ALA A 261 6.15 13.61 -23.70
C ALA A 261 7.66 13.53 -23.41
N TRP A 262 8.40 12.83 -24.30
CA TRP A 262 9.86 12.67 -24.17
C TRP A 262 10.25 12.02 -22.83
N GLY A 263 9.57 10.93 -22.50
CA GLY A 263 9.65 10.26 -21.21
C GLY A 263 8.56 10.69 -20.22
N LEU A 264 8.65 10.16 -19.00
CA LEU A 264 7.73 10.45 -17.89
C LEU A 264 8.45 11.24 -16.81
N HIS A 265 7.83 12.32 -16.34
CA HIS A 265 8.38 13.20 -15.31
C HIS A 265 7.40 13.35 -14.16
N VAL A 266 7.88 13.33 -12.91
CA VAL A 266 7.00 13.50 -11.74
C VAL A 266 6.16 14.77 -11.89
N ASN A 267 4.85 14.59 -11.98
CA ASN A 267 3.86 15.65 -12.10
C ASN A 267 2.50 15.13 -11.64
N ASP A 268 1.60 16.03 -11.29
CA ASP A 268 0.23 15.69 -10.94
C ASP A 268 -0.77 16.67 -11.59
N GLY A 269 -2.02 16.22 -11.64
CA GLY A 269 -3.07 16.92 -12.34
C GLY A 269 -4.44 16.25 -12.17
N PRO A 270 -5.52 17.02 -12.41
CA PRO A 270 -6.88 16.56 -12.16
C PRO A 270 -7.26 15.29 -12.92
N TYR A 271 -6.71 15.09 -14.12
CA TYR A 271 -7.05 14.00 -15.03
C TYR A 271 -5.90 13.05 -15.34
N TYR A 272 -4.66 13.44 -15.18
CA TYR A 272 -3.50 12.59 -15.44
C TYR A 272 -2.31 13.05 -14.58
N GLY A 273 -1.31 12.19 -14.44
CA GLY A 273 -0.07 12.52 -13.77
C GLY A 273 0.88 11.33 -13.66
N VAL A 274 2.08 11.60 -13.17
CA VAL A 274 3.17 10.64 -12.95
C VAL A 274 3.63 10.74 -11.51
N THR A 275 3.36 9.71 -10.72
CA THR A 275 3.54 9.74 -9.26
C THR A 275 4.89 9.17 -8.84
N VAL A 276 5.48 8.33 -9.67
CA VAL A 276 6.82 7.76 -9.48
C VAL A 276 7.53 7.84 -10.81
N ALA A 277 8.70 8.48 -10.87
CA ALA A 277 9.58 8.44 -12.02
C ALA A 277 11.05 8.46 -11.56
N GLU A 278 11.67 7.29 -11.57
CA GLU A 278 13.05 7.07 -11.14
C GLU A 278 13.99 6.93 -12.34
N GLY A 279 13.69 7.55 -13.49
CA GLY A 279 14.54 7.47 -14.68
C GLY A 279 14.52 6.13 -15.41
N THR A 280 15.56 5.84 -16.19
CA THR A 280 15.59 4.73 -17.17
C THR A 280 16.60 3.63 -16.85
N GLY A 281 17.02 3.53 -15.58
CA GLY A 281 17.99 2.54 -15.12
C GLY A 281 17.40 1.17 -14.88
N LEU A 282 18.30 0.18 -14.75
CA LEU A 282 17.91 -1.14 -14.26
C LEU A 282 17.33 -1.01 -12.84
N GLY A 283 16.12 -1.53 -12.65
CA GLY A 283 15.36 -1.43 -11.41
C GLY A 283 14.60 -0.11 -11.23
N SER A 284 14.72 0.86 -12.16
CA SER A 284 14.00 2.12 -12.06
C SER A 284 12.48 1.89 -12.09
N ARG A 285 11.78 2.57 -11.18
CA ARG A 285 10.32 2.48 -11.05
C ARG A 285 9.63 3.65 -11.73
N MET A 286 8.49 3.35 -12.33
CA MET A 286 7.59 4.30 -12.96
C MET A 286 6.15 4.03 -12.51
N THR A 287 5.36 5.07 -12.27
CA THR A 287 3.91 4.97 -12.10
C THR A 287 3.24 6.21 -12.68
N ALA A 288 2.27 6.00 -13.55
CA ALA A 288 1.45 7.05 -14.15
C ALA A 288 -0.04 6.70 -14.05
N TYR A 289 -0.89 7.73 -14.06
CA TYR A 289 -2.34 7.60 -14.05
C TYR A 289 -2.97 8.49 -15.12
N ARG A 290 -4.10 8.03 -15.68
CA ARG A 290 -4.98 8.81 -16.56
C ARG A 290 -6.44 8.46 -16.28
N TRP A 291 -7.26 9.50 -16.12
CA TRP A 291 -8.70 9.43 -15.88
C TRP A 291 -9.45 9.92 -17.13
N HIS A 292 -10.14 9.01 -17.80
CA HIS A 292 -11.02 9.30 -18.93
C HIS A 292 -12.38 9.84 -18.45
N LEU A 293 -12.37 10.96 -17.71
CA LEU A 293 -13.60 11.56 -17.15
C LEU A 293 -14.37 12.39 -18.19
N LEU A 294 -13.63 13.13 -19.01
CA LEU A 294 -14.18 14.00 -20.06
C LEU A 294 -14.29 13.26 -21.41
N ASP A 295 -13.54 12.18 -21.55
CA ASP A 295 -13.36 11.36 -22.73
C ASP A 295 -13.51 9.84 -22.43
N PRO A 296 -14.58 9.41 -21.72
CA PRO A 296 -14.77 7.99 -21.42
C PRO A 296 -14.90 7.17 -22.71
N ILE A 297 -14.38 5.93 -22.70
CA ILE A 297 -14.44 5.04 -23.87
C ILE A 297 -15.63 4.08 -23.70
N PRO A 298 -16.77 4.32 -24.36
CA PRO A 298 -17.97 3.51 -24.20
C PRO A 298 -17.86 2.18 -24.95
N PHE A 299 -18.53 1.15 -24.43
CA PHE A 299 -18.67 -0.15 -25.08
C PHE A 299 -20.06 -0.74 -24.83
N THR A 300 -20.58 -1.51 -25.79
CA THR A 300 -21.94 -2.06 -25.73
C THR A 300 -22.00 -3.57 -25.52
N THR A 301 -20.91 -4.26 -25.84
CA THR A 301 -20.75 -5.72 -25.78
C THR A 301 -19.43 -6.13 -25.13
N SER A 302 -18.32 -5.44 -25.42
CA SER A 302 -17.01 -5.76 -24.85
C SER A 302 -15.99 -4.63 -25.00
N LEU A 303 -15.00 -4.62 -24.12
CA LEU A 303 -13.82 -3.78 -24.22
C LEU A 303 -12.57 -4.63 -23.95
N LYS A 304 -11.59 -4.58 -24.85
CA LYS A 304 -10.22 -5.02 -24.58
C LYS A 304 -9.28 -3.82 -24.74
N ALA A 305 -8.46 -3.57 -23.75
CA ALA A 305 -7.49 -2.47 -23.72
C ALA A 305 -6.10 -3.06 -23.43
N GLU A 306 -5.12 -2.70 -24.25
CA GLU A 306 -3.77 -3.28 -24.24
C GLU A 306 -2.74 -2.21 -24.56
N ILE A 307 -1.48 -2.47 -24.23
CA ILE A 307 -0.35 -1.64 -24.64
C ILE A 307 0.84 -2.50 -25.02
N GLU A 308 1.63 -2.05 -25.98
CA GLU A 308 2.91 -2.67 -26.26
C GLU A 308 3.91 -2.42 -25.12
N HIS A 309 4.74 -3.41 -24.82
CA HIS A 309 5.89 -3.24 -23.91
C HIS A 309 7.18 -3.16 -24.74
N ARG A 310 7.37 -1.99 -25.35
CA ARG A 310 8.46 -1.73 -26.29
C ARG A 310 9.23 -0.48 -25.92
N GLY A 311 10.54 -0.51 -26.13
CA GLY A 311 11.41 0.62 -25.88
C GLY A 311 12.85 0.37 -26.29
N TRP A 312 13.77 1.10 -25.68
CA TRP A 312 15.19 0.99 -25.96
C TRP A 312 15.75 -0.31 -25.41
N THR A 313 16.56 -1.01 -26.21
CA THR A 313 17.23 -2.26 -25.83
C THR A 313 18.68 -2.18 -26.25
N TYR A 314 19.55 -2.93 -25.57
CA TYR A 314 21.00 -2.83 -25.72
C TYR A 314 21.65 -4.17 -26.01
N ASN A 315 22.80 -4.13 -26.68
CA ASN A 315 23.70 -5.28 -26.79
C ASN A 315 24.51 -5.45 -25.49
N PRO A 316 25.13 -6.63 -25.25
CA PRO A 316 25.96 -6.85 -24.07
C PRO A 316 27.15 -5.88 -23.90
N ASP A 317 27.57 -5.22 -24.97
CA ASP A 317 28.64 -4.21 -24.95
C ASP A 317 28.14 -2.78 -24.63
N GLY A 318 26.84 -2.61 -24.39
CA GLY A 318 26.21 -1.33 -24.05
C GLY A 318 25.77 -0.49 -25.26
N SER A 319 26.03 -0.93 -26.49
CA SER A 319 25.55 -0.24 -27.71
C SER A 319 24.05 -0.43 -27.91
N VAL A 320 23.39 0.55 -28.55
CA VAL A 320 21.94 0.47 -28.84
C VAL A 320 21.65 -0.68 -29.79
N LYS A 321 20.75 -1.59 -29.39
CA LYS A 321 20.24 -2.69 -30.23
C LYS A 321 18.99 -2.26 -31.01
N SER A 322 18.07 -1.57 -30.36
CA SER A 322 16.85 -1.03 -30.97
C SER A 322 16.27 0.05 -30.07
N SER A 323 15.69 1.11 -30.63
CA SER A 323 14.88 2.09 -29.91
C SER A 323 13.41 1.67 -29.77
N PHE A 324 13.00 0.52 -30.31
CA PHE A 324 11.63 -0.02 -30.26
C PHE A 324 11.63 -1.55 -30.10
N GLY A 325 12.59 -2.04 -29.34
CA GLY A 325 12.73 -3.46 -29.00
C GLY A 325 11.66 -3.89 -28.02
N GLU A 326 11.25 -5.15 -28.10
CA GLU A 326 10.43 -5.77 -27.06
C GLU A 326 11.20 -5.86 -25.75
N ARG A 327 10.56 -5.49 -24.63
CA ARG A 327 11.16 -5.44 -23.31
C ARG A 327 10.47 -6.39 -22.32
N THR A 328 11.24 -6.95 -21.40
CA THR A 328 10.78 -7.90 -20.37
C THR A 328 10.62 -7.25 -19.00
N ASP A 329 10.14 -6.01 -18.99
CA ASP A 329 9.94 -5.25 -17.75
C ASP A 329 8.82 -5.85 -16.89
N CYS A 330 8.84 -5.50 -15.60
CA CYS A 330 7.81 -5.88 -14.65
C CYS A 330 6.66 -4.86 -14.72
N ILE A 331 5.57 -5.21 -15.40
CA ILE A 331 4.44 -4.29 -15.67
C ILE A 331 3.23 -4.67 -14.82
N SER A 332 2.51 -3.67 -14.34
CA SER A 332 1.24 -3.84 -13.63
C SER A 332 0.32 -2.65 -13.87
N SER A 333 -0.98 -2.87 -13.70
CA SER A 333 -1.97 -1.81 -13.88
C SER A 333 -3.21 -2.03 -13.02
N VAL A 334 -3.93 -0.94 -12.75
CA VAL A 334 -5.32 -0.97 -12.28
C VAL A 334 -6.18 -0.26 -13.32
N ALA A 335 -7.08 -0.99 -13.96
CA ALA A 335 -8.06 -0.42 -14.87
C ALA A 335 -9.32 -0.02 -14.11
N PHE A 336 -9.93 1.13 -14.45
CA PHE A 336 -11.12 1.70 -13.80
C PHE A 336 -12.25 1.88 -14.82
N TRP A 337 -13.46 1.42 -14.53
CA TRP A 337 -14.58 1.52 -15.46
C TRP A 337 -15.95 1.43 -14.77
N TYR A 338 -17.02 1.71 -15.52
CA TYR A 338 -18.39 1.47 -15.11
C TYR A 338 -19.07 0.51 -16.07
N GLN A 339 -19.83 -0.46 -15.56
CA GLN A 339 -20.66 -1.33 -16.41
C GLN A 339 -21.97 -1.78 -15.77
N GLU A 340 -22.86 -2.28 -16.63
CA GLU A 340 -24.07 -2.99 -16.21
C GLU A 340 -23.71 -4.36 -15.62
N GLY A 341 -24.22 -4.63 -14.41
CA GLY A 341 -23.92 -5.85 -13.67
C GLY A 341 -22.48 -5.94 -13.16
N ILE A 342 -22.13 -7.12 -12.66
CA ILE A 342 -20.79 -7.44 -12.15
C ILE A 342 -19.96 -8.03 -13.28
N ALA A 343 -18.75 -7.52 -13.49
CA ALA A 343 -17.80 -8.10 -14.44
C ALA A 343 -17.46 -9.56 -14.06
N ARG A 344 -17.27 -10.41 -15.07
CA ARG A 344 -17.00 -11.84 -14.92
C ARG A 344 -15.76 -12.21 -15.71
N ASP A 345 -15.23 -13.40 -15.42
CA ASP A 345 -14.15 -14.04 -16.17
C ASP A 345 -12.81 -13.26 -16.17
N LEU A 346 -12.63 -12.34 -15.21
CA LEU A 346 -11.35 -11.68 -14.98
C LEU A 346 -10.36 -12.68 -14.32
N PRO A 347 -9.09 -12.70 -14.75
CA PRO A 347 -8.08 -13.58 -14.17
C PRO A 347 -7.82 -13.16 -12.72
N PRO A 348 -7.60 -14.09 -11.76
CA PRO A 348 -7.46 -13.73 -10.34
C PRO A 348 -6.27 -12.78 -10.09
N VAL A 349 -6.46 -11.79 -9.21
CA VAL A 349 -5.35 -10.95 -8.72
C VAL A 349 -4.38 -11.83 -7.91
N PRO A 350 -3.07 -11.85 -8.24
CA PRO A 350 -2.05 -12.61 -7.51
C PRO A 350 -2.03 -12.24 -6.03
N TYR A 351 -1.78 -13.18 -5.12
CA TYR A 351 -1.86 -12.96 -3.66
C TYR A 351 -0.57 -12.38 -3.07
N GLY A 352 -0.70 -11.41 -2.17
CA GLY A 352 0.37 -10.94 -1.29
C GLY A 352 1.66 -10.58 -2.01
N SER A 353 2.76 -11.23 -1.60
CA SER A 353 4.10 -10.98 -2.15
C SER A 353 4.21 -11.25 -3.65
N ALA A 354 3.31 -12.03 -4.26
CA ALA A 354 3.30 -12.22 -5.72
C ALA A 354 3.12 -10.92 -6.51
N ARG A 355 2.66 -9.83 -5.87
CA ARG A 355 2.53 -8.49 -6.48
C ARG A 355 3.77 -7.62 -6.31
N LEU A 356 4.73 -8.01 -5.49
CA LEU A 356 6.03 -7.33 -5.42
C LEU A 356 6.90 -7.75 -6.62
N PRO A 357 7.78 -6.88 -7.14
CA PRO A 357 8.54 -7.13 -8.37
C PRO A 357 9.26 -8.50 -8.42
N HIS A 358 9.77 -8.96 -7.27
CA HIS A 358 10.46 -10.25 -7.14
C HIS A 358 9.78 -11.25 -6.19
N GLY A 359 8.79 -10.79 -5.42
CA GLY A 359 7.97 -11.58 -4.49
C GLY A 359 8.70 -12.32 -3.35
N ASN A 360 9.99 -12.06 -3.16
CA ASN A 360 10.87 -12.74 -2.21
C ASN A 360 11.69 -11.78 -1.33
N ALA A 361 11.25 -10.52 -1.23
CA ALA A 361 11.97 -9.50 -0.48
C ALA A 361 12.17 -9.91 0.98
N SER A 362 13.42 -9.84 1.43
CA SER A 362 13.84 -10.03 2.81
C SER A 362 14.09 -8.66 3.43
N GLN A 363 13.34 -8.35 4.49
CA GLN A 363 13.51 -7.13 5.25
C GLN A 363 14.41 -7.38 6.47
N ILE A 364 15.63 -6.84 6.42
CA ILE A 364 16.65 -6.97 7.46
C ILE A 364 16.52 -5.77 8.39
N GLU A 365 16.09 -6.05 9.62
CA GLU A 365 16.02 -5.10 10.74
C GLU A 365 17.44 -4.76 11.21
N VAL A 366 17.95 -3.58 10.83
CA VAL A 366 19.38 -3.26 10.99
C VAL A 366 19.79 -3.02 12.44
N GLU A 367 18.85 -2.62 13.30
CA GLU A 367 19.07 -2.39 14.73
C GLU A 367 19.47 -3.67 15.48
N LYS A 368 19.15 -4.85 14.93
CA LYS A 368 19.63 -6.15 15.47
C LYS A 368 21.14 -6.29 15.34
N SER A 369 21.75 -5.62 14.36
CA SER A 369 23.19 -5.60 14.10
C SER A 369 23.90 -4.41 14.76
N LEU A 370 23.23 -3.63 15.63
CA LEU A 370 23.81 -2.42 16.24
C LEU A 370 25.17 -2.66 16.90
N ALA A 371 25.39 -3.83 17.51
CA ALA A 371 26.66 -4.17 18.14
C ALA A 371 27.85 -4.33 17.16
N GLU A 372 27.56 -4.52 15.88
CA GLU A 372 28.53 -4.73 14.81
C GLU A 372 28.70 -3.50 13.90
N VAL A 373 27.83 -2.50 14.06
CA VAL A 373 27.87 -1.23 13.32
C VAL A 373 29.14 -0.47 13.68
N LYS A 374 29.80 0.12 12.68
CA LYS A 374 30.95 0.99 12.90
C LYS A 374 30.58 2.42 12.58
N ALA A 375 30.92 3.31 13.50
CA ALA A 375 30.70 4.74 13.39
C ALA A 375 32.05 5.47 13.41
N GLU A 376 32.29 6.33 12.42
CA GLU A 376 33.45 7.22 12.36
C GLU A 376 32.96 8.67 12.33
N GLY A 377 33.50 9.54 13.19
CA GLY A 377 33.06 10.94 13.28
C GLY A 377 31.61 11.09 13.76
N GLY A 378 31.19 10.26 14.73
CA GLY A 378 29.85 10.26 15.30
C GLY A 378 29.59 9.05 16.19
N THR A 379 28.36 8.92 16.69
CA THR A 379 27.94 7.77 17.53
C THR A 379 26.66 7.14 17.01
N ALA A 380 26.60 5.80 17.03
CA ALA A 380 25.42 5.03 16.66
C ALA A 380 24.65 4.56 17.91
N SER A 381 23.33 4.65 17.88
CA SER A 381 22.44 4.21 18.96
C SER A 381 21.11 3.73 18.37
N ARG A 382 20.26 3.08 19.17
CA ARG A 382 18.91 2.69 18.74
C ARG A 382 17.89 3.70 19.24
N ILE A 383 17.00 4.16 18.36
CA ILE A 383 15.76 4.83 18.75
C ILE A 383 14.60 3.85 18.52
N PRO A 384 14.02 3.28 19.60
CA PRO A 384 12.89 2.36 19.45
C PRO A 384 11.61 3.12 19.13
N GLU A 385 10.72 2.51 18.34
CA GLU A 385 9.37 3.00 18.08
C GLU A 385 9.31 4.45 17.55
N LEU A 386 10.32 4.88 16.78
CA LEU A 386 10.45 6.25 16.26
C LEU A 386 9.21 6.65 15.45
N PHE A 387 8.71 5.73 14.63
CA PHE A 387 7.56 5.97 13.76
C PHE A 387 6.74 4.69 13.60
N TRP A 388 5.66 4.56 14.39
CA TRP A 388 4.70 3.45 14.32
C TRP A 388 5.30 2.02 14.31
N SER A 389 6.12 1.71 15.31
CA SER A 389 6.80 0.41 15.45
C SER A 389 7.96 0.16 14.48
N LYS A 390 8.62 1.24 14.06
CA LYS A 390 9.94 1.21 13.41
C LYS A 390 11.04 1.60 14.40
N ASP A 391 11.99 0.69 14.61
CA ASP A 391 13.18 0.92 15.42
C ASP A 391 14.32 1.29 14.47
N VAL A 392 14.96 2.45 14.66
CA VAL A 392 16.03 2.88 13.75
C VAL A 392 17.39 2.85 14.44
N ILE A 393 18.45 2.58 13.67
CA ILE A 393 19.79 2.99 14.02
C ILE A 393 19.88 4.49 13.79
N PHE A 394 20.06 5.24 14.88
CA PHE A 394 20.33 6.67 14.87
C PHE A 394 21.83 6.92 14.93
N PHE A 395 22.34 7.63 13.94
CA PHE A 395 23.71 8.08 13.86
C PHE A 395 23.79 9.59 14.12
N ALA A 396 24.31 9.95 15.29
CA ALA A 396 24.62 11.31 15.67
C ALA A 396 25.97 11.72 15.05
N ALA A 397 25.93 12.17 13.79
CA ALA A 397 27.11 12.54 13.04
C ALA A 397 27.67 13.91 13.48
N GLU A 398 29.00 14.01 13.59
CA GLU A 398 29.69 15.25 14.00
C GLU A 398 29.88 16.24 12.85
N GLY A 399 29.74 15.80 11.59
CA GLY A 399 29.85 16.67 10.43
C GLY A 399 30.09 15.94 9.10
N LYS A 400 30.40 16.73 8.06
CA LYS A 400 30.76 16.22 6.74
C LYS A 400 31.95 15.27 6.81
N GLY A 401 31.83 14.11 6.17
CA GLY A 401 32.83 13.04 6.17
C GLY A 401 32.62 11.97 7.25
N ALA A 402 31.70 12.19 8.20
CA ALA A 402 31.27 11.18 9.15
C ALA A 402 30.68 9.96 8.42
N LYS A 403 30.89 8.76 8.97
CA LYS A 403 30.48 7.49 8.34
C LYS A 403 29.77 6.56 9.30
N LEU A 404 28.78 5.86 8.77
CA LEU A 404 28.11 4.73 9.41
C LEU A 404 28.23 3.50 8.50
N GLU A 405 28.84 2.43 8.99
CA GLU A 405 28.88 1.13 8.31
C GLU A 405 27.86 0.19 8.96
N VAL A 406 26.88 -0.23 8.16
CA VAL A 406 25.82 -1.16 8.58
C VAL A 406 26.02 -2.47 7.83
N PRO A 407 26.34 -3.57 8.54
CA PRO A 407 26.56 -4.84 7.89
C PRO A 407 25.26 -5.62 7.67
N PHE A 408 25.25 -6.46 6.64
CA PHE A 408 24.16 -7.38 6.34
C PHE A 408 24.69 -8.68 5.72
N ASP A 409 23.90 -9.75 5.79
CA ASP A 409 24.28 -11.07 5.28
C ASP A 409 23.45 -11.45 4.06
N VAL A 410 24.13 -11.97 3.04
CA VAL A 410 23.54 -12.49 1.81
C VAL A 410 23.54 -14.02 1.86
N PRO A 411 22.39 -14.69 1.68
CA PRO A 411 22.27 -16.13 1.93
C PRO A 411 22.92 -17.00 0.84
N GLU A 412 22.97 -16.50 -0.39
CA GLU A 412 23.50 -17.21 -1.56
C GLU A 412 23.96 -16.23 -2.65
N ASP A 413 24.84 -16.70 -3.53
CA ASP A 413 25.30 -15.93 -4.69
C ASP A 413 24.11 -15.58 -5.62
N GLY A 414 24.05 -14.34 -6.10
CA GLY A 414 23.01 -13.93 -7.05
C GLY A 414 22.97 -12.44 -7.35
N VAL A 415 22.08 -12.06 -8.27
CA VAL A 415 21.71 -10.66 -8.49
C VAL A 415 20.54 -10.32 -7.59
N TYR A 416 20.66 -9.22 -6.86
CA TYR A 416 19.67 -8.79 -5.89
C TYR A 416 19.27 -7.36 -6.15
N GLU A 417 17.98 -7.09 -6.07
CA GLU A 417 17.48 -5.75 -5.81
C GLU A 417 17.76 -5.39 -4.36
N LEU A 418 18.47 -4.27 -4.16
CA LEU A 418 18.91 -3.80 -2.87
C LEU A 418 18.39 -2.38 -2.60
N TYR A 419 17.65 -2.24 -1.50
CA TYR A 419 17.22 -0.94 -0.95
C TYR A 419 17.69 -0.79 0.49
N THR A 420 17.74 0.45 0.94
CA THR A 420 17.74 0.78 2.36
C THR A 420 16.63 1.78 2.67
N GLU A 421 15.87 1.53 3.73
CA GLU A 421 14.91 2.50 4.24
C GLU A 421 15.60 3.43 5.25
N VAL A 422 15.49 4.74 5.00
CA VAL A 422 16.05 5.77 5.86
C VAL A 422 14.95 6.64 6.44
N ALA A 423 15.28 7.28 7.56
CA ALA A 423 14.46 8.29 8.19
C ALA A 423 14.84 9.69 7.69
N GLN A 424 13.88 10.60 7.72
CA GLN A 424 14.07 12.01 7.53
C GLN A 424 13.70 12.77 8.81
N ALA A 425 14.39 13.87 9.09
CA ALA A 425 14.07 14.79 10.18
C ALA A 425 14.74 16.16 9.98
N SER A 426 14.43 17.11 10.86
CA SER A 426 14.84 18.52 10.72
C SER A 426 16.32 18.78 11.04
N ASP A 427 17.02 17.76 11.55
CA ASP A 427 18.42 17.77 11.95
C ASP A 427 19.27 16.77 11.17
N TYR A 428 18.74 16.22 10.06
CA TYR A 428 19.40 15.19 9.28
C TYR A 428 20.24 15.73 8.12
N GLY A 429 21.28 14.98 7.76
CA GLY A 429 22.26 15.33 6.72
C GLY A 429 21.91 14.81 5.32
N ILE A 430 22.79 15.13 4.38
CA ILE A 430 22.82 14.55 3.03
C ILE A 430 23.88 13.45 3.03
N TYR A 431 23.54 12.25 2.57
CA TYR A 431 24.39 11.07 2.69
C TYR A 431 24.60 10.38 1.37
N THR A 432 25.85 9.99 1.08
CA THR A 432 26.19 9.04 0.02
C THR A 432 26.08 7.61 0.54
N VAL A 433 25.50 6.69 -0.23
CA VAL A 433 25.48 5.25 0.08
C VAL A 433 26.48 4.50 -0.77
N LEU A 434 27.33 3.70 -0.13
CA LEU A 434 28.31 2.82 -0.76
C LEU A 434 27.99 1.37 -0.43
N LEU A 435 28.22 0.48 -1.39
CA LEU A 435 28.16 -0.97 -1.22
C LEU A 435 29.60 -1.51 -1.21
N ASP A 436 29.99 -2.16 -0.11
CA ASP A 436 31.35 -2.68 0.11
C ASP A 436 32.45 -1.64 -0.19
N GLY A 437 32.19 -0.40 0.24
CA GLY A 437 33.09 0.75 0.07
C GLY A 437 33.16 1.33 -1.34
N LYS A 438 32.33 0.85 -2.28
CA LYS A 438 32.28 1.34 -3.66
C LYS A 438 30.93 2.01 -3.94
N ALA A 439 30.93 3.00 -4.83
CA ALA A 439 29.69 3.52 -5.37
C ALA A 439 28.99 2.38 -6.14
N PRO A 440 27.68 2.15 -5.94
CA PRO A 440 26.93 1.22 -6.77
C PRO A 440 27.06 1.63 -8.24
N GLY A 441 27.50 0.72 -9.10
CA GLY A 441 27.74 1.03 -10.51
C GLY A 441 26.55 0.64 -11.38
N ALA A 442 26.06 1.57 -12.20
CA ALA A 442 25.23 1.23 -13.35
C ALA A 442 26.09 0.70 -14.51
N ALA A 443 25.49 -0.08 -15.42
CA ALA A 443 26.14 -0.40 -16.69
C ALA A 443 26.32 0.90 -17.50
N GLN A 444 27.48 1.08 -18.13
CA GLN A 444 27.67 2.16 -19.09
C GLN A 444 26.91 1.82 -20.37
N LEU A 445 25.95 2.65 -20.74
CA LEU A 445 25.13 2.47 -21.93
C LEU A 445 25.40 3.61 -22.90
N GLU A 446 25.25 3.35 -24.20
CA GLU A 446 25.14 4.42 -25.18
C GLU A 446 23.82 5.18 -24.92
N HIS A 447 23.93 6.39 -24.38
CA HIS A 447 22.78 7.13 -23.86
C HIS A 447 22.03 7.90 -24.96
N GLU A 448 20.70 7.89 -24.88
CA GLU A 448 19.89 8.96 -25.44
C GLU A 448 20.15 10.28 -24.65
N PRO A 449 20.27 11.44 -25.31
CA PRO A 449 20.41 12.71 -24.62
C PRO A 449 19.20 12.97 -23.69
N GLY A 450 19.43 13.00 -22.38
CA GLY A 450 18.37 13.25 -21.38
C GLY A 450 17.79 12.00 -20.71
N ALA A 451 18.25 10.79 -21.08
CA ALA A 451 17.83 9.53 -20.44
C ALA A 451 18.42 9.31 -19.04
N ASP A 452 18.90 10.37 -18.37
CA ASP A 452 19.80 10.27 -17.22
C ASP A 452 19.29 9.27 -16.18
N VAL A 453 20.14 8.26 -16.03
CA VAL A 453 20.05 7.11 -15.16
C VAL A 453 20.40 7.60 -13.76
N ILE A 454 19.64 7.17 -12.75
CA ILE A 454 19.77 7.56 -11.35
C ILE A 454 21.23 7.50 -10.84
N GLU A 455 22.03 8.56 -10.97
CA GLU A 455 23.17 8.79 -10.09
C GLU A 455 22.67 9.48 -8.80
N GLN A 456 21.65 8.90 -8.16
CA GLN A 456 21.33 9.23 -6.77
C GLN A 456 22.22 8.40 -5.87
N THR A 457 23.54 8.62 -5.98
CA THR A 457 24.47 8.10 -4.97
C THR A 457 24.20 8.74 -3.61
N GLN A 458 23.46 9.84 -3.57
CA GLN A 458 23.08 10.58 -2.38
C GLN A 458 21.57 10.63 -2.19
N PHE A 459 21.15 10.64 -0.92
CA PHE A 459 19.81 11.05 -0.52
C PHE A 459 19.86 12.21 0.46
N ASP A 460 18.76 12.94 0.52
CA ASP A 460 18.56 14.05 1.43
C ASP A 460 17.71 13.61 2.62
N GLY A 461 18.32 13.55 3.80
CA GLY A 461 17.65 13.20 5.04
C GLY A 461 16.79 14.32 5.62
N TYR A 462 16.81 15.54 5.07
CA TYR A 462 16.08 16.65 5.67
C TYR A 462 14.56 16.57 5.40
N ALA A 463 13.77 16.67 6.47
CA ALA A 463 12.34 16.98 6.42
C ALA A 463 11.94 17.87 7.62
N PRO A 464 10.92 18.73 7.50
CA PRO A 464 10.48 19.56 8.62
C PRO A 464 9.88 18.75 9.77
N GLU A 465 9.37 17.55 9.49
CA GLU A 465 8.82 16.59 10.45
C GLU A 465 9.58 15.27 10.35
N THR A 466 9.61 14.49 11.44
CA THR A 466 10.23 13.16 11.42
C THR A 466 9.36 12.19 10.62
N TYR A 467 9.99 11.46 9.71
CA TYR A 467 9.38 10.44 8.87
C TYR A 467 10.32 9.24 8.72
N VAL A 468 9.81 8.01 8.70
CA VAL A 468 10.63 6.80 8.52
C VAL A 468 10.01 5.93 7.43
N GLY A 469 10.79 5.59 6.41
CA GLY A 469 10.32 4.79 5.28
C GLY A 469 10.61 5.39 3.91
N LEU A 470 11.60 6.28 3.80
CA LEU A 470 12.12 6.68 2.51
C LEU A 470 12.99 5.55 1.96
N ALA A 471 12.51 4.85 0.94
CA ALA A 471 13.30 3.82 0.27
C ALA A 471 14.35 4.47 -0.63
N HIS A 472 15.62 4.18 -0.36
CA HIS A 472 16.74 4.56 -1.21
C HIS A 472 17.22 3.33 -2.00
N GLN A 473 17.19 3.42 -3.33
CA GLN A 473 17.65 2.34 -4.21
C GLN A 473 19.17 2.31 -4.24
N VAL A 474 19.77 1.19 -3.84
CA VAL A 474 21.21 0.97 -3.99
C VAL A 474 21.51 0.42 -5.38
N GLY A 475 20.60 -0.38 -5.95
CA GLY A 475 20.67 -0.91 -7.30
C GLY A 475 20.46 -2.42 -7.35
N TRP A 476 20.81 -3.04 -8.49
CA TRP A 476 20.70 -4.49 -8.71
C TRP A 476 22.09 -5.17 -8.81
N PRO A 477 22.94 -5.13 -7.76
CA PRO A 477 24.27 -5.71 -7.81
C PRO A 477 24.23 -7.25 -7.82
N PHE A 478 25.31 -7.85 -8.36
CA PHE A 478 25.67 -9.22 -7.99
C PHE A 478 26.30 -9.21 -6.59
N LEU A 479 25.78 -10.04 -5.69
CA LEU A 479 26.31 -10.24 -4.35
C LEU A 479 26.71 -11.70 -4.16
N SER A 480 27.87 -11.91 -3.54
CA SER A 480 28.30 -13.24 -3.10
C SER A 480 27.60 -13.63 -1.80
N LYS A 481 27.47 -14.93 -1.54
CA LYS A 481 27.08 -15.42 -0.24
C LYS A 481 28.05 -14.93 0.84
N GLY A 482 27.51 -14.38 1.91
CA GLY A 482 28.27 -13.97 3.08
C GLY A 482 28.01 -12.52 3.48
N ARG A 483 29.01 -11.94 4.16
CA ARG A 483 28.92 -10.62 4.79
C ARG A 483 29.18 -9.52 3.78
N HIS A 484 28.27 -8.54 3.73
CA HIS A 484 28.39 -7.31 2.95
C HIS A 484 28.12 -6.09 3.84
N THR A 485 28.44 -4.90 3.34
CA THR A 485 28.28 -3.66 4.11
C THR A 485 27.67 -2.55 3.26
N LEU A 486 26.68 -1.85 3.82
CA LEU A 486 26.30 -0.52 3.35
C LEU A 486 27.00 0.55 4.19
N THR A 487 27.70 1.45 3.53
CA THR A 487 28.37 2.59 4.17
C THR A 487 27.66 3.88 3.81
N PHE A 488 27.20 4.60 4.83
CA PHE A 488 26.59 5.92 4.69
C PHE A 488 27.65 6.97 5.01
N VAL A 489 27.97 7.84 4.05
CA VAL A 489 28.98 8.90 4.19
C VAL A 489 28.30 10.26 4.15
N CYS A 490 28.42 11.04 5.23
CA CYS A 490 27.84 12.37 5.31
C CYS A 490 28.49 13.32 4.28
N ALA A 491 27.77 13.70 3.24
CA ALA A 491 28.21 14.62 2.20
C ALA A 491 28.05 16.10 2.62
N GLY A 492 27.21 16.36 3.62
CA GLY A 492 26.92 17.69 4.13
C GLY A 492 25.51 17.74 4.73
N LYS A 493 24.88 18.91 4.68
CA LYS A 493 23.48 19.10 5.06
C LYS A 493 22.88 20.26 4.27
N ARG A 494 21.55 20.32 4.18
CA ARG A 494 20.86 21.55 3.74
C ARG A 494 21.12 22.71 4.70
N GLU A 495 21.00 23.93 4.20
CA GLU A 495 21.03 25.13 5.03
C GLU A 495 19.96 25.08 6.13
N ALA A 496 18.74 24.65 5.77
CA ALA A 496 17.60 24.53 6.68
C ALA A 496 17.73 23.39 7.72
N SER A 497 18.65 22.45 7.51
CA SER A 497 18.86 21.36 8.48
C SER A 497 19.67 21.85 9.66
N SER A 498 19.24 21.50 10.88
CA SER A 498 19.93 21.89 12.11
C SER A 498 21.14 21.00 12.46
N GLY A 499 21.35 19.88 11.75
CA GLY A 499 22.39 18.90 12.05
C GLY A 499 22.79 18.03 10.85
N TRP A 500 23.57 16.99 11.13
CA TRP A 500 24.05 16.03 10.13
C TRP A 500 23.54 14.61 10.38
N ASN A 501 22.54 14.44 11.24
CA ASN A 501 22.15 13.12 11.74
C ASN A 501 21.61 12.21 10.62
N LEU A 502 21.54 10.92 10.92
CA LEU A 502 20.99 9.90 10.04
C LEU A 502 20.19 8.88 10.85
N GLY A 503 19.08 8.42 10.29
CA GLY A 503 18.34 7.26 10.77
C GLY A 503 18.27 6.20 9.68
N VAL A 504 18.69 4.97 9.99
CA VAL A 504 18.59 3.81 9.09
C VAL A 504 17.65 2.80 9.75
N ASP A 505 16.61 2.40 9.03
CA ASP A 505 15.54 1.51 9.52
C ASP A 505 15.81 0.07 9.08
N THR A 506 15.86 -0.17 7.77
CA THR A 506 16.02 -1.53 7.24
C THR A 506 16.88 -1.59 5.98
N ILE A 507 17.37 -2.78 5.69
CA ILE A 507 17.93 -3.16 4.38
C ILE A 507 16.99 -4.18 3.76
N ILE A 508 16.60 -3.95 2.51
CA ILE A 508 15.73 -4.83 1.75
C ILE A 508 16.55 -5.55 0.70
N LEU A 509 16.47 -6.87 0.69
CA LEU A 509 17.19 -7.73 -0.22
C LEU A 509 16.21 -8.65 -0.95
N ALA A 510 16.07 -8.52 -2.26
CA ALA A 510 15.19 -9.35 -3.08
C ALA A 510 15.96 -9.96 -4.25
N LYS A 511 16.04 -11.30 -4.32
CA LYS A 511 16.76 -11.97 -5.41
C LYS A 511 15.98 -11.79 -6.71
N THR A 512 16.64 -11.38 -7.79
CA THR A 512 15.98 -11.10 -9.07
C THR A 512 16.04 -12.31 -10.01
N GLY A 513 15.29 -12.24 -11.11
CA GLY A 513 15.34 -13.23 -12.20
C GLY A 513 14.23 -14.29 -12.20
N GLN A 514 14.29 -15.17 -13.20
CA GLN A 514 13.20 -16.09 -13.55
C GLN A 514 12.79 -17.05 -12.43
N GLU A 515 13.73 -17.56 -11.64
CA GLU A 515 13.43 -18.44 -10.51
C GLU A 515 12.64 -17.71 -9.41
N ALA A 516 12.99 -16.46 -9.13
CA ALA A 516 12.28 -15.64 -8.14
C ALA A 516 10.84 -15.36 -8.59
N TRP A 517 10.66 -14.96 -9.86
CA TRP A 517 9.33 -14.73 -10.43
C TRP A 517 8.47 -16.01 -10.46
N ALA A 518 9.06 -17.14 -10.82
CA ALA A 518 8.37 -18.44 -10.80
C ALA A 518 7.94 -18.83 -9.38
N ALA A 519 8.80 -18.62 -8.37
CA ALA A 519 8.45 -18.86 -6.97
C ALA A 519 7.32 -17.93 -6.49
N ALA A 520 7.41 -16.63 -6.79
CA ALA A 520 6.39 -15.65 -6.46
C ALA A 520 5.02 -16.01 -7.05
N ALA A 521 4.97 -16.51 -8.28
CA ALA A 521 3.73 -16.93 -8.95
C ALA A 521 3.02 -18.12 -8.26
N THR A 522 3.71 -18.88 -7.40
CA THR A 522 3.13 -19.99 -6.65
C THR A 522 2.52 -19.59 -5.30
N VAL A 523 2.69 -18.34 -4.88
CA VAL A 523 2.16 -17.83 -3.61
C VAL A 523 0.63 -17.78 -3.67
N THR A 524 -0.03 -18.40 -2.67
CA THR A 524 -1.49 -18.50 -2.59
C THR A 524 -2.03 -17.89 -1.30
N GLU A 525 -3.29 -17.46 -1.33
CA GLU A 525 -4.02 -16.98 -0.16
C GLU A 525 -4.08 -18.08 0.94
N PRO A 526 -3.66 -17.77 2.19
CA PRO A 526 -3.76 -18.68 3.31
C PRO A 526 -5.23 -18.91 3.67
N ARG A 527 -5.56 -20.14 4.04
CA ARG A 527 -6.93 -20.49 4.42
C ARG A 527 -7.11 -20.34 5.92
N MET A 528 -8.15 -19.61 6.32
CA MET A 528 -8.55 -19.56 7.72
C MET A 528 -8.90 -20.98 8.21
N PRO A 529 -8.30 -21.44 9.33
CA PRO A 529 -8.63 -22.73 9.92
C PRO A 529 -10.13 -22.84 10.23
N ALA A 530 -10.73 -23.97 9.87
CA ALA A 530 -12.16 -24.23 10.01
C ALA A 530 -12.42 -25.62 10.60
N GLY A 531 -13.67 -25.89 11.01
CA GLY A 531 -14.08 -27.14 11.63
C GLY A 531 -14.49 -26.98 13.10
N THR A 532 -14.25 -28.03 13.90
CA THR A 532 -14.52 -28.03 15.35
C THR A 532 -13.50 -27.16 16.09
N ILE A 533 -13.82 -26.73 17.32
CA ILE A 533 -12.90 -25.96 18.17
C ILE A 533 -11.57 -26.70 18.37
N ALA A 534 -11.59 -28.03 18.45
CA ALA A 534 -10.38 -28.84 18.56
C ALA A 534 -9.54 -28.85 17.28
N ASP A 535 -10.18 -28.85 16.10
CA ASP A 535 -9.47 -28.77 14.81
C ASP A 535 -8.77 -27.43 14.66
N ILE A 536 -9.47 -26.34 14.97
CA ILE A 536 -8.92 -24.98 14.93
C ILE A 536 -7.82 -24.83 15.98
N GLY A 537 -8.03 -25.35 17.20
CA GLY A 537 -7.04 -25.34 18.27
C GLY A 537 -5.71 -26.00 17.86
N ARG A 538 -5.74 -27.14 17.15
CA ARG A 538 -4.52 -27.80 16.65
C ARG A 538 -3.71 -26.94 15.68
N ALA A 539 -4.35 -26.05 14.93
CA ALA A 539 -3.66 -25.13 14.03
C ALA A 539 -2.87 -24.02 14.76
N LEU A 540 -3.05 -23.84 16.08
CA LEU A 540 -2.19 -22.96 16.90
C LEU A 540 -0.74 -23.46 17.04
N SER A 541 -0.43 -24.67 16.55
CA SER A 541 0.93 -25.24 16.54
C SER A 541 1.43 -25.50 15.11
N ASP A 542 0.78 -24.92 14.10
CA ASP A 542 1.21 -25.03 12.71
C ASP A 542 2.61 -24.42 12.50
N PRO A 543 3.49 -25.00 11.66
CA PRO A 543 4.79 -24.41 11.35
C PRO A 543 4.67 -22.99 10.76
N ASP A 544 3.60 -22.70 10.01
CA ASP A 544 3.36 -21.38 9.44
C ASP A 544 2.74 -20.42 10.48
N PRO A 545 3.43 -19.31 10.81
CA PRO A 545 2.90 -18.33 11.76
C PRO A 545 1.60 -17.67 11.32
N ILE A 546 1.36 -17.53 10.01
CA ILE A 546 0.12 -16.95 9.50
C ILE A 546 -1.04 -17.88 9.87
N THR A 547 -0.90 -19.17 9.59
CA THR A 547 -1.87 -20.20 9.99
C THR A 547 -2.13 -20.22 11.50
N ARG A 548 -1.10 -20.10 12.34
CA ARG A 548 -1.27 -19.99 13.81
C ARG A 548 -2.05 -18.74 14.21
N GLY A 549 -1.75 -17.60 13.61
CA GLY A 549 -2.46 -16.34 13.85
C GLY A 549 -3.93 -16.42 13.46
N LEU A 550 -4.22 -16.98 12.27
CA LEU A 550 -5.58 -17.20 11.77
C LEU A 550 -6.35 -18.23 12.61
N ALA A 551 -5.67 -19.22 13.20
CA ALA A 551 -6.30 -20.15 14.15
C ALA A 551 -6.77 -19.42 15.41
N ALA A 552 -5.91 -18.57 15.99
CA ALA A 552 -6.28 -17.75 17.14
C ALA A 552 -7.41 -16.77 16.79
N LEU A 553 -7.38 -16.17 15.61
CA LEU A 553 -8.45 -15.32 15.08
C LEU A 553 -9.78 -16.07 14.96
N ALA A 554 -9.76 -17.26 14.35
CA ALA A 554 -10.95 -18.10 14.22
C ALA A 554 -11.53 -18.49 15.59
N LEU A 555 -10.68 -18.80 16.57
CA LEU A 555 -11.12 -19.07 17.95
C LEU A 555 -11.69 -17.82 18.63
N ARG A 556 -11.12 -16.63 18.41
CA ARG A 556 -11.69 -15.37 18.91
C ARG A 556 -13.12 -15.20 18.43
N ASP A 557 -13.37 -15.43 17.15
CA ASP A 557 -14.69 -15.22 16.54
C ASP A 557 -15.75 -16.25 16.99
N ARG A 558 -15.32 -17.41 17.52
CA ARG A 558 -16.20 -18.38 18.22
C ARG A 558 -16.49 -17.99 19.67
N GLY A 559 -15.75 -17.03 20.22
CA GLY A 559 -15.96 -16.49 21.57
C GLY A 559 -15.93 -17.56 22.64
N LYS A 560 -17.02 -17.65 23.42
CA LYS A 560 -17.12 -18.53 24.60
C LYS A 560 -16.89 -20.02 24.29
N GLU A 561 -17.27 -20.49 23.10
CA GLU A 561 -17.10 -21.90 22.70
C GLU A 561 -15.63 -22.32 22.69
N SER A 562 -14.71 -21.35 22.51
CA SER A 562 -13.27 -21.58 22.45
C SER A 562 -12.64 -21.94 23.80
N VAL A 563 -13.41 -21.98 24.90
CA VAL A 563 -12.92 -22.48 26.20
C VAL A 563 -12.35 -23.91 26.08
N ALA A 564 -12.87 -24.73 25.16
CA ALA A 564 -12.34 -26.07 24.89
C ALA A 564 -10.92 -26.09 24.30
N ALA A 565 -10.43 -24.96 23.78
CA ALA A 565 -9.06 -24.76 23.28
C ALA A 565 -8.21 -23.87 24.20
N LEU A 566 -8.67 -23.59 25.43
CA LEU A 566 -8.03 -22.62 26.32
C LEU A 566 -6.56 -22.95 26.61
N ASP A 567 -6.23 -24.23 26.84
CA ASP A 567 -4.85 -24.65 27.11
C ASP A 567 -3.93 -24.38 25.90
N MET A 568 -4.45 -24.57 24.68
CA MET A 568 -3.72 -24.32 23.44
C MET A 568 -3.53 -22.81 23.21
N LEU A 569 -4.56 -22.00 23.52
CA LEU A 569 -4.47 -20.55 23.50
C LEU A 569 -3.47 -20.01 24.53
N ALA A 570 -3.48 -20.56 25.75
CA ALA A 570 -2.53 -20.19 26.80
C ALA A 570 -1.09 -20.54 26.41
N ALA A 571 -0.88 -21.67 25.71
CA ALA A 571 0.43 -22.01 25.14
C ALA A 571 0.86 -21.03 24.03
N ALA A 572 -0.07 -20.64 23.14
CA ALA A 572 0.17 -19.70 22.05
C ALA A 572 0.52 -18.27 22.53
N LEU A 573 0.26 -17.92 23.79
CA LEU A 573 0.77 -16.67 24.38
C LEU A 573 2.31 -16.61 24.43
N ARG A 574 3.00 -17.74 24.30
CA ARG A 574 4.47 -17.83 24.29
C ARG A 574 5.05 -17.96 22.87
N ASP A 575 4.22 -17.76 21.82
CA ASP A 575 4.65 -17.85 20.43
C ASP A 575 5.79 -16.86 20.11
N THR A 576 6.67 -17.22 19.18
CA THR A 576 7.73 -16.33 18.70
C THR A 576 7.16 -15.11 18.01
N GLU A 577 6.04 -15.27 17.30
CA GLU A 577 5.38 -14.20 16.56
C GLU A 577 4.47 -13.36 17.45
N PRO A 578 4.71 -12.04 17.57
CA PRO A 578 3.87 -11.15 18.36
C PRO A 578 2.41 -11.11 17.92
N GLY A 579 2.16 -11.24 16.60
CA GLY A 579 0.81 -11.30 16.05
C GLY A 579 0.00 -12.48 16.60
N VAL A 580 0.65 -13.65 16.72
CA VAL A 580 0.04 -14.86 17.29
C VAL A 580 -0.23 -14.66 18.78
N ARG A 581 0.74 -14.13 19.55
CA ARG A 581 0.56 -13.84 20.99
C ARG A 581 -0.61 -12.88 21.24
N MET A 582 -0.69 -11.81 20.46
CA MET A 582 -1.76 -10.82 20.53
C MET A 582 -3.13 -11.44 20.23
N MET A 583 -3.23 -12.24 19.15
CA MET A 583 -4.49 -12.88 18.79
C MET A 583 -4.92 -13.96 19.77
N ALA A 584 -3.97 -14.71 20.34
CA ALA A 584 -4.24 -15.64 21.43
C ALA A 584 -4.83 -14.92 22.65
N ALA A 585 -4.24 -13.78 23.05
CA ALA A 585 -4.79 -12.95 24.13
C ALA A 585 -6.19 -12.40 23.80
N ASN A 586 -6.43 -11.95 22.57
CA ASN A 586 -7.77 -11.52 22.14
C ASN A 586 -8.79 -12.66 22.15
N ALA A 587 -8.41 -13.87 21.75
CA ALA A 587 -9.27 -15.05 21.81
C ALA A 587 -9.61 -15.42 23.26
N ILE A 588 -8.62 -15.33 24.16
CA ILE A 588 -8.83 -15.51 25.61
C ILE A 588 -9.78 -14.46 26.16
N ALA A 589 -9.65 -13.19 25.74
CA ALA A 589 -10.58 -12.13 26.12
C ALA A 589 -12.02 -12.42 25.67
N ALA A 590 -12.20 -12.95 24.46
CA ALA A 590 -13.50 -13.31 23.90
C ALA A 590 -14.18 -14.51 24.61
N ILE A 591 -13.41 -15.37 25.29
CA ILE A 591 -13.94 -16.40 26.19
C ILE A 591 -14.51 -15.78 27.49
N GLY A 592 -13.89 -14.71 27.99
CA GLY A 592 -14.29 -13.98 29.19
C GLY A 592 -13.98 -14.75 30.49
N LYS A 593 -14.87 -14.65 31.49
CA LYS A 593 -14.68 -15.22 32.84
C LYS A 593 -14.27 -16.70 32.89
N ASP A 594 -14.69 -17.51 31.92
CA ASP A 594 -14.41 -18.95 31.90
C ASP A 594 -12.94 -19.23 31.51
N ALA A 595 -12.19 -18.21 31.08
CA ALA A 595 -10.75 -18.26 30.85
C ALA A 595 -9.89 -18.03 32.12
N ALA A 596 -10.49 -18.10 33.32
CA ALA A 596 -9.79 -18.00 34.60
C ALA A 596 -8.49 -18.86 34.70
N PRO A 597 -8.42 -20.10 34.15
CA PRO A 597 -7.17 -20.88 34.15
C PRO A 597 -5.98 -20.22 33.43
N ALA A 598 -6.22 -19.28 32.51
CA ALA A 598 -5.16 -18.62 31.72
C ALA A 598 -4.55 -17.39 32.41
N VAL A 599 -5.05 -16.97 33.58
CA VAL A 599 -4.58 -15.74 34.27
C VAL A 599 -3.07 -15.75 34.50
N GLN A 600 -2.49 -16.87 34.94
CA GLN A 600 -1.06 -16.94 35.21
C GLN A 600 -0.22 -16.80 33.94
N ALA A 601 -0.65 -17.43 32.83
CA ALA A 601 0.03 -17.31 31.54
C ALA A 601 -0.03 -15.86 31.01
N LEU A 602 -1.16 -15.17 31.18
CA LEU A 602 -1.31 -13.75 30.84
C LEU A 602 -0.37 -12.86 31.67
N ILE A 603 -0.24 -13.10 32.98
CA ILE A 603 0.68 -12.35 33.87
C ILE A 603 2.13 -12.53 33.44
N GLU A 604 2.54 -13.76 33.10
CA GLU A 604 3.90 -14.07 32.64
C GLU A 604 4.26 -13.27 31.39
N VAL A 605 3.35 -13.23 30.41
CA VAL A 605 3.55 -12.51 29.14
C VAL A 605 3.62 -11.00 29.36
N ALA A 606 2.76 -10.47 30.25
CA ALA A 606 2.77 -9.05 30.62
C ALA A 606 4.07 -8.63 31.33
N SER A 607 4.79 -9.58 31.93
CA SER A 607 6.01 -9.33 32.72
C SER A 607 7.31 -9.43 31.90
N VAL A 608 7.22 -9.77 30.60
CA VAL A 608 8.39 -9.86 29.72
C VAL A 608 8.95 -8.47 29.42
N LYS A 609 10.22 -8.23 29.75
CA LYS A 609 10.92 -6.96 29.45
C LYS A 609 11.00 -6.74 27.94
N GLY A 610 10.62 -5.55 27.48
CA GLY A 610 10.64 -5.21 26.05
C GLY A 610 9.51 -5.88 25.24
N GLN A 611 8.48 -6.42 25.90
CA GLN A 611 7.30 -6.93 25.22
C GLN A 611 6.63 -5.81 24.40
N GLN A 612 6.07 -6.21 23.25
CA GLN A 612 5.44 -5.28 22.33
C GLN A 612 4.14 -4.72 22.92
N VAL A 613 3.99 -3.40 22.79
CA VAL A 613 2.87 -2.62 23.36
C VAL A 613 1.51 -3.22 23.02
N HIS A 614 1.33 -3.71 21.80
CA HIS A 614 0.04 -4.25 21.37
C HIS A 614 -0.28 -5.63 21.98
N VAL A 615 0.73 -6.47 22.22
CA VAL A 615 0.54 -7.71 22.99
C VAL A 615 0.09 -7.36 24.41
N LEU A 616 0.75 -6.38 25.05
CA LEU A 616 0.41 -5.91 26.39
C LEU A 616 -1.03 -5.37 26.49
N ARG A 617 -1.51 -4.64 25.48
CA ARG A 617 -2.90 -4.16 25.40
C ARG A 617 -3.89 -5.31 25.35
N SER A 618 -3.67 -6.29 24.48
CA SER A 618 -4.53 -7.48 24.36
C SER A 618 -4.53 -8.32 25.64
N VAL A 619 -3.38 -8.47 26.28
CA VAL A 619 -3.26 -9.16 27.58
C VAL A 619 -4.03 -8.43 28.68
N ALA A 620 -3.92 -7.09 28.75
CA ALA A 620 -4.69 -6.30 29.70
C ALA A 620 -6.21 -6.44 29.46
N ALA A 621 -6.64 -6.37 28.19
CA ALA A 621 -8.04 -6.59 27.83
C ALA A 621 -8.55 -7.99 28.23
N ALA A 622 -7.74 -9.04 28.02
CA ALA A 622 -8.05 -10.40 28.43
C ALA A 622 -8.22 -10.54 29.95
N LEU A 623 -7.29 -9.94 30.73
CA LEU A 623 -7.37 -9.93 32.20
C LEU A 623 -8.63 -9.19 32.68
N GLY A 624 -8.98 -8.06 32.07
CA GLY A 624 -10.20 -7.32 32.36
C GLY A 624 -11.47 -8.11 32.04
N ALA A 625 -11.51 -8.82 30.91
CA ALA A 625 -12.64 -9.66 30.50
C ALA A 625 -12.83 -10.91 31.39
N ILE A 626 -11.74 -11.46 31.93
CA ILE A 626 -11.80 -12.52 32.96
C ILE A 626 -12.37 -11.96 34.26
N GLY A 627 -11.88 -10.79 34.68
CA GLY A 627 -12.41 -10.05 35.83
C GLY A 627 -12.25 -10.78 37.17
N ARG A 628 -12.99 -10.32 38.17
CA ARG A 628 -12.94 -10.84 39.55
C ARG A 628 -13.68 -12.17 39.74
N PRO A 629 -13.26 -13.02 40.69
CA PRO A 629 -12.07 -12.88 41.54
C PRO A 629 -10.78 -13.41 40.88
N ALA A 630 -10.90 -14.10 39.75
CA ALA A 630 -9.79 -14.86 39.16
C ALA A 630 -8.60 -14.00 38.72
N ALA A 631 -8.84 -12.81 38.16
CA ALA A 631 -7.79 -11.92 37.67
C ALA A 631 -7.20 -10.98 38.75
N ALA A 632 -7.65 -11.05 40.01
CA ALA A 632 -7.11 -10.22 41.10
C ALA A 632 -5.58 -10.29 41.27
N PRO A 633 -4.91 -11.45 41.08
CA PRO A 633 -3.44 -11.53 41.12
C PRO A 633 -2.72 -10.68 40.05
N ALA A 634 -3.41 -10.23 39.00
CA ALA A 634 -2.83 -9.42 37.93
C ALA A 634 -2.79 -7.92 38.22
N LEU A 635 -3.41 -7.44 39.31
CA LEU A 635 -3.43 -6.02 39.67
C LEU A 635 -2.03 -5.36 39.74
N PRO A 636 -0.98 -6.00 40.30
CA PRO A 636 0.36 -5.42 40.32
C PRO A 636 0.92 -5.15 38.92
N VAL A 637 0.84 -6.14 38.01
CA VAL A 637 1.35 -5.96 36.64
C VAL A 637 0.51 -4.97 35.85
N LEU A 638 -0.83 -4.97 36.01
CA LEU A 638 -1.71 -4.00 35.37
C LEU A 638 -1.42 -2.56 35.81
N ARG A 639 -1.05 -2.33 37.08
CA ARG A 639 -0.65 -1.00 37.56
C ARG A 639 0.67 -0.52 36.96
N GLU A 640 1.60 -1.42 36.64
CA GLU A 640 2.80 -1.06 35.87
C GLU A 640 2.45 -0.76 34.41
N LEU A 641 1.61 -1.59 33.78
CA LEU A 641 1.13 -1.35 32.42
C LEU A 641 0.35 -0.03 32.30
N ALA A 642 -0.39 0.38 33.33
CA ALA A 642 -1.14 1.63 33.35
C ALA A 642 -0.24 2.87 33.24
N LYS A 643 1.05 2.76 33.56
CA LYS A 643 2.05 3.84 33.42
C LYS A 643 2.59 3.96 31.99
N MET A 644 2.34 2.98 31.13
CA MET A 644 2.83 2.98 29.74
C MET A 644 1.81 3.70 28.84
N PRO A 645 2.14 4.86 28.22
CA PRO A 645 1.16 5.71 27.53
C PRO A 645 0.25 4.99 26.54
N ARG A 646 0.77 4.03 25.77
CA ARG A 646 0.01 3.27 24.76
C ARG A 646 -0.73 2.04 25.31
N VAL A 647 -0.56 1.69 26.59
CA VAL A 647 -1.25 0.58 27.27
C VAL A 647 -2.21 1.08 28.37
N THR A 648 -2.05 2.35 28.79
CA THR A 648 -2.75 2.97 29.92
C THR A 648 -4.25 2.70 29.93
N TRP A 649 -4.96 2.96 28.83
CA TRP A 649 -6.42 2.83 28.79
C TRP A 649 -6.89 1.38 28.96
N ALA A 650 -6.25 0.44 28.27
CA ALA A 650 -6.59 -0.99 28.38
C ALA A 650 -6.30 -1.51 29.81
N ALA A 651 -5.17 -1.12 30.39
CA ALA A 651 -4.81 -1.50 31.76
C ALA A 651 -5.75 -0.87 32.80
N ALA A 652 -6.09 0.41 32.66
CA ALA A 652 -7.02 1.09 33.57
C ALA A 652 -8.43 0.51 33.50
N ALA A 653 -8.91 0.18 32.30
CA ALA A 653 -10.19 -0.51 32.13
C ALA A 653 -10.17 -1.90 32.80
N ALA A 654 -9.08 -2.66 32.64
CA ALA A 654 -8.92 -3.96 33.29
C ALA A 654 -8.87 -3.85 34.82
N ILE A 655 -8.16 -2.87 35.37
CA ILE A 655 -8.12 -2.61 36.82
C ILE A 655 -9.54 -2.34 37.35
N ARG A 656 -10.31 -1.47 36.69
CA ARG A 656 -11.71 -1.17 37.07
C ARG A 656 -12.63 -2.39 37.02
N ALA A 657 -12.35 -3.36 36.17
CA ALA A 657 -13.14 -4.59 36.06
C ALA A 657 -12.77 -5.64 37.15
N ILE A 658 -11.61 -5.50 37.79
CA ILE A 658 -11.05 -6.45 38.75
C ILE A 658 -11.20 -5.95 40.19
N GLU A 659 -11.08 -4.64 40.42
CA GLU A 659 -11.43 -3.97 41.69
C GLU A 659 -12.96 -3.96 41.89
#